data_AF-A0A9C9X4V4-F1
#
_entry.id   AF-A0A9C9X4V4-F1
#
_cell.length_a   1.000
_cell.length_b   1.000
_cell.length_c   1.000
_cell.angle_alpha   90.00
_cell.angle_beta   90.00
_cell.angle_gamma   90.00
#
_symmetry.space_group_name_H-M   'P 1'
#
loop_
_entity.id
_entity.type
_entity.pdbx_description
1 polymer ?
#
loop_
_entity_poly.entity_id
_entity_poly.type
_entity_poly.pdbx_seq_one_letter_code
_entity_poly.pdbx_strand_id
1 'polypeptide(L)'
;MGVKYQKFSLSFLITDFLLLSISYFGMNYLKRATLGLSLPYLKLLLAFYLFWFLFSLWTGKFFLKNYKNYKRGLLLIIKNNLFILYAVSFMVVIMGLTAFSRLHIFGTIALFTLLQGVHFSLYYLRGGREIIQSLNGQAKELPGEGRISLVLLSADFLLLNVAFFLLNYYKRTGLWLNPGYGKLLIVIYGLWLLAGLFTRKFERRTYPNFYYAFAPYLKSFLLLMATMAVLLFALRQFRYSRLQVFGTFSLLLIFEIFLNAAYLFIGKRVKRNGDVETIESMKEVMQQENLQLRARNGKNRQDKPVVSVAGKLREQYLKLNPEVYQFIEKNIDLSQIDVGETLVLNTHTPFNIENIEGNSLDLFVNLHRVNDFRYINRYFLEVHKKFFNGGYFVGRADTIATHRQLFFKKYPEPMARIFYLFNFIFVRILPKLPGIKKFYFVVTRGKNRVISKAELLGRLYFCGFKVLAVEEIGFSLFYIAQKVKTPSIDRNPSYSPVIKLRRVGLNGDIMYVYKLRTMHPYSEYLQEYIYENYNLQDNGKFKNDFRMTEWGKVFRKLWIDELPQLVNYFRGDLNLVGVRALSQHYFQLYPEDIRELRTQVKPGLVPPYYADMPNSFEEIIESERIYLKQKLERPFITDMRYFGKAMFNIIFRHARSR
;
A
#
# COMPACT_ATOMS: atom_id res chain seq x y z
N MET A 1 7.49 -13.70 -33.91
CA MET A 1 8.90 -14.04 -33.61
C MET A 1 8.96 -14.87 -32.34
N GLY A 2 9.38 -16.13 -32.47
CA GLY A 2 9.21 -17.18 -31.46
C GLY A 2 9.96 -16.95 -30.15
N VAL A 3 9.31 -17.36 -29.05
CA VAL A 3 9.88 -17.48 -27.72
C VAL A 3 10.99 -18.54 -27.76
N LYS A 4 12.26 -18.11 -27.94
CA LYS A 4 13.42 -18.99 -27.75
C LYS A 4 13.44 -19.48 -26.29
N TYR A 5 13.18 -20.77 -26.12
CA TYR A 5 13.14 -21.47 -24.84
C TYR A 5 14.36 -21.18 -23.96
N GLN A 6 14.11 -20.87 -22.68
CA GLN A 6 15.11 -20.91 -21.61
C GLN A 6 15.56 -22.37 -21.41
N LYS A 7 16.61 -22.81 -22.08
CA LYS A 7 17.09 -24.20 -21.94
C LYS A 7 17.77 -24.39 -20.57
N PHE A 8 17.04 -24.98 -19.63
CA PHE A 8 17.56 -25.43 -18.34
C PHE A 8 18.49 -26.63 -18.53
N SER A 9 19.68 -26.59 -17.92
CA SER A 9 20.67 -27.67 -18.06
C SER A 9 20.61 -28.63 -16.87
N LEU A 10 19.92 -29.76 -17.05
CA LEU A 10 19.87 -30.83 -16.05
C LEU A 10 21.27 -31.43 -15.76
N SER A 11 22.12 -31.51 -16.78
CA SER A 11 23.51 -31.98 -16.65
C SER A 11 24.33 -31.09 -15.71
N PHE A 12 24.19 -29.77 -15.79
CA PHE A 12 24.86 -28.84 -14.87
C PHE A 12 24.36 -29.00 -13.43
N LEU A 13 23.08 -29.30 -13.24
CA LEU A 13 22.51 -29.53 -11.91
C LEU A 13 23.07 -30.81 -11.27
N ILE A 14 23.10 -31.91 -12.03
CA ILE A 14 23.58 -33.21 -11.53
C ILE A 14 25.08 -33.14 -11.23
N THR A 15 25.87 -32.56 -12.14
CA THR A 15 27.32 -32.38 -11.93
C THR A 15 27.61 -31.48 -10.74
N ASP A 16 26.93 -30.35 -10.59
CA ASP A 16 27.07 -29.48 -9.42
C ASP A 16 26.73 -30.20 -8.11
N PHE A 17 25.66 -31.01 -8.09
CA PHE A 17 25.31 -31.80 -6.92
C PHE A 17 26.43 -32.77 -6.54
N LEU A 18 26.98 -33.50 -7.51
CA LEU A 18 28.09 -34.43 -7.28
C LEU A 18 29.35 -33.69 -6.80
N LEU A 19 29.69 -32.56 -7.41
CA LEU A 19 30.85 -31.75 -7.00
C LEU A 19 30.71 -31.22 -5.58
N LEU A 20 29.51 -30.85 -5.16
CA LEU A 20 29.25 -30.40 -3.78
C LEU A 20 29.45 -31.56 -2.80
N SER A 21 28.90 -32.74 -3.12
CA SER A 21 29.05 -33.96 -2.33
C SER A 21 30.52 -34.34 -2.20
N ILE A 22 31.26 -34.41 -3.31
CA ILE A 22 32.70 -34.70 -3.32
C ILE A 22 33.47 -33.70 -2.47
N SER A 23 33.15 -32.41 -2.60
CA SER A 23 33.82 -31.36 -1.82
C SER A 23 33.50 -31.47 -0.32
N TYR A 24 32.28 -31.86 0.04
CA TYR A 24 31.88 -32.02 1.42
C TYR A 24 32.54 -33.24 2.07
N PHE A 25 32.44 -34.42 1.45
CA PHE A 25 33.05 -35.65 1.95
C PHE A 25 34.58 -35.57 1.93
N GLY A 26 35.18 -34.95 0.91
CA GLY A 26 36.63 -34.71 0.84
C GLY A 26 37.12 -33.86 2.01
N MET A 27 36.41 -32.78 2.36
CA MET A 27 36.76 -31.99 3.54
C MET A 27 36.48 -32.70 4.86
N ASN A 28 35.45 -33.55 4.92
CA ASN A 28 35.21 -34.39 6.09
C ASN A 28 36.38 -35.34 6.31
N TYR A 29 36.84 -36.02 5.25
CA TYR A 29 37.99 -36.90 5.29
C TYR A 29 39.28 -36.14 5.67
N LEU A 30 39.57 -35.01 5.04
CA LEU A 30 40.74 -34.18 5.38
C LEU A 30 40.74 -33.71 6.84
N LYS A 31 39.56 -33.48 7.43
CA LYS A 31 39.47 -32.98 8.81
C LYS A 31 39.38 -34.08 9.86
N ARG A 32 38.82 -35.24 9.53
CA ARG A 32 38.43 -36.30 10.49
C ARG A 32 38.99 -37.68 10.16
N ALA A 33 39.72 -37.84 9.05
CA ALA A 33 40.25 -39.10 8.54
C ALA A 33 39.20 -40.21 8.33
N THR A 34 37.91 -39.83 8.23
CA THR A 34 36.80 -40.77 8.06
C THR A 34 35.80 -40.24 7.02
N LEU A 35 35.17 -41.15 6.27
CA LEU A 35 34.08 -40.82 5.34
C LEU A 35 32.71 -40.78 6.03
N GLY A 36 32.60 -41.39 7.22
CA GLY A 36 31.39 -41.37 8.04
C GLY A 36 31.04 -39.97 8.52
N LEU A 37 29.75 -39.62 8.47
CA LEU A 37 29.23 -38.35 8.97
C LEU A 37 28.55 -38.56 10.32
N SER A 38 29.05 -37.86 11.34
CA SER A 38 28.29 -37.67 12.58
C SER A 38 26.96 -36.97 12.30
N LEU A 39 25.93 -37.22 13.13
CA LEU A 39 24.59 -36.64 12.97
C LEU A 39 24.58 -35.11 12.79
N PRO A 40 25.40 -34.30 13.51
CA PRO A 40 25.48 -32.85 13.26
C PRO A 40 26.01 -32.49 11.87
N TYR A 41 26.97 -33.25 11.35
CA TYR A 41 27.55 -33.02 10.02
C TYR A 41 26.65 -33.57 8.91
N LEU A 42 25.79 -34.54 9.18
CA LEU A 42 24.71 -34.91 8.26
C LEU A 42 23.69 -33.77 8.12
N LYS A 43 23.28 -33.15 9.25
CA LYS A 43 22.39 -31.98 9.22
C LYS A 43 23.02 -30.79 8.49
N LEU A 44 24.33 -30.58 8.68
CA LEU A 44 25.07 -29.54 7.97
C LEU A 44 25.11 -29.83 6.44
N LEU A 45 25.31 -31.07 6.02
CA LEU A 45 25.25 -31.47 4.61
C LEU A 45 23.88 -31.14 3.98
N LEU A 46 22.78 -31.46 4.67
CA LEU A 46 21.43 -31.12 4.21
C LEU A 46 21.23 -29.60 4.06
N ALA A 47 21.78 -28.81 4.99
CA ALA A 47 21.76 -27.36 4.87
C ALA A 47 22.56 -26.87 3.65
N PHE A 48 23.72 -27.47 3.35
CA PHE A 48 24.49 -27.20 2.14
C PHE A 48 23.67 -27.48 0.87
N TYR A 49 23.01 -28.64 0.77
CA TYR A 49 22.15 -28.95 -0.38
C TYR A 49 20.98 -27.99 -0.52
N LEU A 50 20.31 -27.66 0.58
CA LEU A 50 19.19 -26.73 0.57
C LEU A 50 19.63 -25.34 0.06
N PHE A 51 20.68 -24.76 0.64
CA PHE A 51 21.17 -23.45 0.23
C PHE A 51 21.75 -23.47 -1.18
N TRP A 52 22.49 -24.51 -1.55
CA TRP A 52 22.98 -24.69 -2.92
C TRP A 52 21.83 -24.66 -3.92
N PHE A 53 20.76 -25.45 -3.68
CA PHE A 53 19.63 -25.51 -4.60
C PHE A 53 18.91 -24.17 -4.71
N LEU A 54 18.60 -23.54 -3.57
CA LEU A 54 17.91 -22.25 -3.53
C LEU A 54 18.69 -21.14 -4.23
N PHE A 55 19.98 -20.99 -3.93
CA PHE A 55 20.80 -19.92 -4.53
C PHE A 55 21.15 -20.21 -5.99
N SER A 56 21.33 -21.47 -6.37
CA SER A 56 21.61 -21.83 -7.77
C SER A 56 20.40 -21.60 -8.66
N LEU A 57 19.18 -21.80 -8.15
CA LEU A 57 17.95 -21.39 -8.82
C LEU A 57 17.80 -19.87 -8.87
N TRP A 58 18.02 -19.18 -7.76
CA TRP A 58 17.86 -17.72 -7.67
C TRP A 58 18.85 -16.95 -8.56
N THR A 59 20.11 -17.38 -8.60
CA THR A 59 21.13 -16.81 -9.50
C THR A 59 20.94 -17.24 -10.95
N GLY A 60 20.06 -18.21 -11.20
CA GLY A 60 19.82 -18.80 -12.51
C GLY A 60 21.05 -19.53 -13.05
N LYS A 61 21.83 -20.17 -12.17
CA LYS A 61 23.07 -20.88 -12.49
C LYS A 61 22.88 -22.01 -13.50
N PHE A 62 21.68 -22.59 -13.57
CA PHE A 62 21.37 -23.70 -14.49
C PHE A 62 20.84 -23.25 -15.86
N PHE A 63 20.74 -21.93 -16.10
CA PHE A 63 20.33 -21.38 -17.40
C PHE A 63 21.55 -20.94 -18.21
N LEU A 64 21.79 -21.62 -19.33
CA LEU A 64 22.95 -21.38 -20.20
C LEU A 64 23.05 -19.93 -20.70
N LYS A 65 21.92 -19.24 -20.89
CA LYS A 65 21.86 -17.82 -21.28
C LYS A 65 22.59 -16.87 -20.31
N ASN A 66 22.74 -17.25 -19.04
CA ASN A 66 23.38 -16.40 -18.04
C ASN A 66 24.91 -16.40 -18.16
N TYR A 67 25.49 -17.39 -18.85
CA TYR A 67 26.93 -17.52 -19.09
C TYR A 67 27.32 -16.77 -20.37
N LYS A 68 27.17 -15.44 -20.41
CA LYS A 68 27.40 -14.64 -21.64
C LYS A 68 28.84 -14.69 -22.17
N ASN A 69 29.82 -14.86 -21.29
CA ASN A 69 31.23 -15.05 -21.63
C ASN A 69 31.93 -15.79 -20.48
N TYR A 70 33.15 -16.27 -20.72
CA TYR A 70 33.93 -17.02 -19.72
C TYR A 70 34.05 -16.28 -18.38
N LYS A 71 34.43 -14.99 -18.41
CA LYS A 71 34.58 -14.15 -17.22
C LYS A 71 33.29 -14.01 -16.42
N ARG A 72 32.14 -13.74 -17.07
CA ARG A 72 30.84 -13.65 -16.40
C ARG A 72 30.35 -15.01 -15.89
N GLY A 73 30.71 -16.09 -16.57
CA GLY A 73 30.42 -17.44 -16.13
C GLY A 73 31.13 -17.80 -14.83
N LEU A 74 32.45 -17.57 -14.76
CA LEU A 74 33.21 -17.72 -13.52
C LEU A 74 32.68 -16.82 -12.41
N LEU A 75 32.37 -15.55 -12.72
CA LEU A 75 31.83 -14.62 -11.73
C LEU A 75 30.46 -15.06 -11.21
N LEU A 76 29.62 -15.68 -12.04
CA LEU A 76 28.35 -16.27 -11.63
C LEU A 76 28.56 -17.43 -10.64
N ILE A 77 29.52 -18.31 -10.91
CA ILE A 77 29.88 -19.44 -10.03
C ILE A 77 30.39 -18.91 -8.68
N ILE A 78 31.36 -17.99 -8.69
CA ILE A 78 31.93 -17.39 -7.48
C ILE A 78 30.84 -16.70 -6.67
N LYS A 79 30.00 -15.89 -7.33
CA LYS A 79 28.89 -15.17 -6.67
C LYS A 79 27.89 -16.14 -6.02
N ASN A 80 27.52 -17.22 -6.70
CA ASN A 80 26.63 -18.23 -6.15
C ASN A 80 27.21 -18.90 -4.90
N ASN A 81 28.48 -19.29 -4.95
CA ASN A 81 29.12 -19.99 -3.85
C ASN A 81 29.39 -19.07 -2.65
N LEU A 82 29.59 -17.77 -2.88
CA LEU A 82 29.59 -16.77 -1.82
C LEU A 82 28.24 -16.67 -1.11
N PHE A 83 27.10 -16.74 -1.83
CA PHE A 83 25.78 -16.77 -1.18
C PHE A 83 25.57 -18.02 -0.31
N ILE A 84 26.03 -19.18 -0.79
CA ILE A 84 26.01 -20.41 0.00
C ILE A 84 26.84 -20.23 1.27
N LEU A 85 28.05 -19.66 1.15
CA LEU A 85 28.91 -19.37 2.30
C LEU A 85 28.25 -18.45 3.31
N TYR A 86 27.62 -17.38 2.83
CA TYR A 86 26.92 -16.42 3.66
C TYR A 86 25.76 -17.08 4.41
N ALA A 87 24.94 -17.87 3.73
CA ALA A 87 23.79 -18.52 4.35
C ALA A 87 24.19 -19.58 5.38
N VAL A 88 25.17 -20.43 5.06
CA VAL A 88 25.69 -21.44 5.99
C VAL A 88 26.33 -20.77 7.22
N SER A 89 27.18 -19.76 7.01
CA SER A 89 27.83 -19.02 8.11
C SER A 89 26.80 -18.31 8.97
N PHE A 90 25.79 -17.68 8.36
CA PHE A 90 24.70 -17.01 9.07
C PHE A 90 23.88 -17.99 9.90
N MET A 91 23.48 -19.12 9.33
CA MET A 91 22.76 -20.18 10.04
C MET A 91 23.54 -20.67 11.26
N VAL A 92 24.83 -20.98 11.08
CA VAL A 92 25.71 -21.46 12.15
C VAL A 92 25.84 -20.43 13.28
N VAL A 93 26.00 -19.15 12.95
CA VAL A 93 26.16 -18.07 13.94
C VAL A 93 24.86 -17.77 14.68
N ILE A 94 23.72 -17.69 13.98
CA ILE A 94 22.42 -17.44 14.59
C ILE A 94 22.00 -18.59 15.49
N MET A 95 22.15 -19.83 15.05
CA MET A 95 21.78 -21.01 15.84
C MET A 95 22.81 -21.34 16.93
N GLY A 96 23.93 -20.62 16.99
CA GLY A 96 24.95 -20.81 18.02
C GLY A 96 25.72 -22.13 17.91
N LEU A 97 25.88 -22.67 16.70
CA LEU A 97 26.45 -23.99 16.46
C LEU A 97 27.99 -23.94 16.44
N THR A 98 28.61 -23.83 17.61
CA THR A 98 30.07 -23.63 17.77
C THR A 98 30.91 -24.85 17.43
N ALA A 99 30.32 -26.05 17.42
CA ALA A 99 31.01 -27.32 17.20
C ALA A 99 31.46 -27.54 15.73
N PHE A 100 30.99 -26.73 14.79
CA PHE A 100 31.37 -26.90 13.39
C PHE A 100 32.77 -26.38 13.07
N SER A 101 33.50 -27.19 12.29
CA SER A 101 34.86 -26.86 11.86
C SER A 101 34.84 -25.77 10.77
N ARG A 102 35.58 -24.68 11.00
CA ARG A 102 35.84 -23.62 10.00
C ARG A 102 36.48 -24.20 8.74
N LEU A 103 37.46 -25.08 8.91
CA LEU A 103 38.15 -25.74 7.80
C LEU A 103 37.17 -26.56 6.96
N HIS A 104 36.18 -27.19 7.59
CA HIS A 104 35.19 -27.97 6.86
C HIS A 104 34.24 -27.05 6.07
N ILE A 105 33.65 -26.03 6.69
CA ILE A 105 32.70 -25.13 6.00
C ILE A 105 33.40 -24.30 4.91
N PHE A 106 34.51 -23.62 5.22
CA PHE A 106 35.23 -22.81 4.24
C PHE A 106 35.92 -23.68 3.19
N GLY A 107 36.53 -24.81 3.62
CA GLY A 107 37.18 -25.74 2.71
C GLY A 107 36.22 -26.36 1.72
N THR A 108 35.00 -26.73 2.16
CA THR A 108 34.01 -27.33 1.26
C THR A 108 33.64 -26.34 0.17
N ILE A 109 33.43 -25.06 0.52
CA ILE A 109 33.06 -24.04 -0.47
C ILE A 109 34.23 -23.67 -1.37
N ALA A 110 35.45 -23.61 -0.83
CA ALA A 110 36.66 -23.34 -1.62
C ALA A 110 36.91 -24.46 -2.64
N LEU A 111 36.91 -25.72 -2.19
CA LEU A 111 37.08 -26.90 -3.04
C LEU A 111 35.95 -27.00 -4.07
N PHE A 112 34.71 -26.75 -3.65
CA PHE A 112 33.55 -26.74 -4.54
C PHE A 112 33.67 -25.67 -5.64
N THR A 113 34.10 -24.46 -5.28
CA THR A 113 34.30 -23.37 -6.24
C THR A 113 35.42 -23.70 -7.23
N LEU A 114 36.50 -24.31 -6.75
CA LEU A 114 37.61 -24.74 -7.59
C LEU A 114 37.17 -25.82 -8.59
N LEU A 115 36.51 -26.89 -8.11
CA LEU A 115 36.05 -27.98 -8.97
C LEU A 115 35.02 -27.49 -10.01
N GLN A 116 34.13 -26.58 -9.63
CA GLN A 116 33.19 -25.97 -10.57
C GLN A 116 33.87 -25.06 -11.59
N GLY A 117 34.88 -24.30 -11.18
CA GLY A 117 35.68 -23.48 -12.08
C GLY A 117 36.38 -24.33 -13.13
N VAL A 118 36.96 -25.47 -12.73
CA VAL A 118 37.59 -26.44 -13.64
C VAL A 118 36.54 -27.04 -14.58
N HIS A 119 35.43 -27.55 -14.04
CA HIS A 119 34.35 -28.13 -14.86
C HIS A 119 33.79 -27.15 -15.89
N PHE A 120 33.51 -25.91 -15.47
CA PHE A 120 33.03 -24.85 -16.37
C PHE A 120 34.08 -24.48 -17.43
N SER A 121 35.36 -24.46 -17.07
CA SER A 121 36.44 -24.19 -18.03
C SER A 121 36.56 -25.29 -19.08
N LEU A 122 36.46 -26.56 -18.67
CA LEU A 122 36.44 -27.69 -19.60
C LEU A 122 35.21 -27.67 -20.52
N TYR A 123 34.03 -27.34 -19.98
CA TYR A 123 32.82 -27.15 -20.77
C TYR A 123 32.97 -26.02 -21.80
N TYR A 124 33.57 -24.90 -21.40
CA TYR A 124 33.79 -23.75 -22.28
C TYR A 124 34.75 -24.09 -23.43
N LEU A 125 35.80 -24.88 -23.16
CA LEU A 125 36.78 -25.33 -24.15
C LEU A 125 36.21 -26.39 -25.13
N ARG A 126 35.32 -27.28 -24.69
CA ARG A 126 34.74 -28.38 -25.51
C ARG A 126 33.54 -27.96 -26.39
N GLY A 127 33.47 -26.70 -26.83
CA GLY A 127 32.40 -26.22 -27.74
C GLY A 127 31.29 -25.38 -27.09
N GLY A 128 31.33 -25.12 -25.78
CA GLY A 128 30.40 -24.20 -25.11
C GLY A 128 30.49 -22.74 -25.60
N ARG A 129 31.59 -22.37 -26.25
CA ARG A 129 31.87 -21.02 -26.80
C ARG A 129 30.85 -20.58 -27.85
N GLU A 130 30.46 -21.45 -28.77
CA GLU A 130 29.54 -21.14 -29.89
C GLU A 130 28.08 -20.98 -29.40
N ILE A 131 27.66 -21.83 -28.46
CA ILE A 131 26.33 -21.78 -27.82
C ILE A 131 26.16 -20.48 -27.01
N ILE A 132 27.22 -20.06 -26.31
CA ILE A 132 27.21 -18.84 -25.49
C ILE A 132 27.21 -17.57 -26.36
N GLN A 133 27.98 -17.56 -27.46
CA GLN A 133 28.05 -16.41 -28.37
C GLN A 133 26.74 -16.19 -29.14
N SER A 134 26.02 -17.26 -29.51
CA SER A 134 24.73 -17.18 -30.23
C SER A 134 23.53 -16.65 -29.41
N LEU A 135 23.71 -16.47 -28.09
CA LEU A 135 22.67 -16.04 -27.15
C LEU A 135 22.81 -14.57 -26.68
N ASN A 136 23.71 -13.80 -27.30
CA ASN A 136 24.02 -12.43 -26.87
C ASN A 136 22.88 -11.43 -27.14
N GLY A 137 22.24 -10.98 -26.06
CA GLY A 137 21.41 -9.77 -26.03
C GLY A 137 22.12 -8.65 -25.25
N GLN A 138 22.01 -7.43 -25.80
CA GLN A 138 22.58 -6.18 -25.31
C GLN A 138 22.38 -5.99 -23.80
N ALA A 139 23.46 -5.69 -23.08
CA ALA A 139 23.41 -5.36 -21.67
C ALA A 139 23.06 -3.88 -21.53
N LYS A 140 21.95 -3.59 -20.84
CA LYS A 140 21.60 -2.23 -20.44
C LYS A 140 22.65 -1.70 -19.46
N GLU A 141 23.23 -0.55 -19.79
CA GLU A 141 24.08 0.22 -18.89
C GLU A 141 23.29 0.70 -17.66
N LEU A 142 23.97 0.71 -16.51
CA LEU A 142 23.44 1.26 -15.26
C LEU A 142 23.55 2.79 -15.29
N PRO A 143 22.54 3.53 -14.78
CA PRO A 143 22.54 4.99 -14.87
C PRO A 143 23.55 5.63 -13.89
N GLY A 144 24.37 6.53 -14.45
CA GLY A 144 24.91 7.77 -13.86
C GLY A 144 25.93 7.67 -12.72
N GLU A 145 27.02 8.42 -12.85
CA GLU A 145 27.96 8.76 -11.78
C GLU A 145 27.25 9.65 -10.73
N GLY A 146 27.27 9.23 -9.46
CA GLY A 146 26.72 10.00 -8.34
C GLY A 146 27.86 10.42 -7.40
N ARG A 147 27.84 11.66 -6.91
CA ARG A 147 28.83 12.14 -5.93
C ARG A 147 28.43 11.71 -4.51
N ILE A 148 29.42 11.29 -3.71
CA ILE A 148 29.22 10.93 -2.30
C ILE A 148 28.80 12.17 -1.52
N SER A 149 27.77 12.04 -0.69
CA SER A 149 27.24 13.12 0.15
C SER A 149 27.67 12.92 1.59
N LEU A 150 28.57 13.78 2.08
CA LEU A 150 29.00 13.83 3.47
C LEU A 150 27.81 13.88 4.45
N VAL A 151 26.77 14.65 4.14
CA VAL A 151 25.56 14.74 4.96
C VAL A 151 24.85 13.38 5.13
N LEU A 152 24.79 12.57 4.05
CA LEU A 152 24.14 11.25 4.11
C LEU A 152 24.99 10.27 4.91
N LEU A 153 26.30 10.32 4.73
CA LEU A 153 27.25 9.52 5.49
C LEU A 153 27.18 9.84 6.98
N SER A 154 27.21 11.12 7.36
CA SER A 154 27.15 11.55 8.76
C SER A 154 25.80 11.22 9.40
N ALA A 155 24.69 11.43 8.71
CA ALA A 155 23.36 11.07 9.21
C ALA A 155 23.24 9.55 9.44
N ASP A 156 23.73 8.75 8.50
CA ASP A 156 23.68 7.29 8.58
C ASP A 156 24.62 6.74 9.66
N PHE A 157 25.77 7.39 9.88
CA PHE A 157 26.66 7.10 11.00
C PHE A 157 25.99 7.38 12.35
N LEU A 158 25.26 8.50 12.48
CA LEU A 158 24.47 8.79 13.68
C LEU A 158 23.39 7.73 13.92
N LEU A 159 22.66 7.33 12.88
CA LEU A 159 21.64 6.28 12.97
C LEU A 159 22.24 4.94 13.41
N LEU A 160 23.41 4.58 12.90
CA LEU A 160 24.11 3.35 13.30
C LEU A 160 24.47 3.37 14.79
N ASN A 161 24.95 4.51 15.29
CA ASN A 161 25.25 4.69 16.72
C ASN A 161 23.98 4.59 17.56
N VAL A 162 22.92 5.32 17.18
CA VAL A 162 21.62 5.26 17.87
C VAL A 162 21.10 3.83 17.90
N ALA A 163 21.14 3.11 16.77
CA ALA A 163 20.70 1.72 16.70
C ALA A 163 21.52 0.80 17.64
N PHE A 164 22.84 0.97 17.67
CA PHE A 164 23.72 0.17 18.52
C PHE A 164 23.50 0.44 20.02
N PHE A 165 23.44 1.71 20.41
CA PHE A 165 23.27 2.09 21.82
C PHE A 165 21.85 1.82 22.33
N LEU A 166 20.82 1.96 21.49
CA LEU A 166 19.45 1.56 21.86
C LEU A 166 19.36 0.07 22.17
N LEU A 167 20.01 -0.78 21.38
CA LEU A 167 20.05 -2.22 21.66
C LEU A 167 20.93 -2.57 22.85
N ASN A 168 22.02 -1.82 23.06
CA ASN A 168 22.83 -1.97 24.27
C ASN A 168 22.01 -1.63 25.52
N TYR A 169 21.27 -0.52 25.49
CA TYR A 169 20.36 -0.09 26.55
C TYR A 169 19.26 -1.12 26.78
N TYR A 170 18.58 -1.58 25.72
CA TYR A 170 17.54 -2.60 25.82
C TYR A 170 18.04 -3.89 26.46
N LYS A 171 19.27 -4.31 26.11
CA LYS A 171 19.82 -5.57 26.59
C LYS A 171 20.45 -5.49 27.99
N ARG A 172 21.02 -4.34 28.36
CA ARG A 172 21.89 -4.20 29.55
C ARG A 172 21.46 -3.09 30.51
N THR A 173 20.32 -2.44 30.24
CA THR A 173 19.75 -1.37 31.08
C THR A 173 20.77 -0.28 31.44
N GLY A 174 21.61 0.11 30.47
CA GLY A 174 22.69 1.09 30.65
C GLY A 174 23.40 1.43 29.34
N LEU A 175 24.02 2.62 29.29
CA LEU A 175 24.75 3.12 28.11
C LEU A 175 26.25 2.76 28.13
N TRP A 176 26.76 2.26 29.24
CA TRP A 176 28.17 1.89 29.41
C TRP A 176 28.55 0.70 28.51
N LEU A 177 29.64 0.86 27.77
CA LEU A 177 30.18 -0.16 26.89
C LEU A 177 31.16 -1.06 27.63
N ASN A 178 30.91 -2.36 27.60
CA ASN A 178 31.90 -3.33 28.05
C ASN A 178 33.11 -3.31 27.07
N PRO A 179 34.37 -3.42 27.55
CA PRO A 179 35.57 -3.31 26.71
C PRO A 179 35.58 -4.17 25.44
N GLY A 180 34.92 -5.34 25.45
CA GLY A 180 34.81 -6.20 24.27
C GLY A 180 33.91 -5.63 23.16
N TYR A 181 32.89 -4.85 23.51
CA TYR A 181 31.93 -4.30 22.54
C TYR A 181 32.44 -3.04 21.84
N GLY A 182 33.41 -2.33 22.43
CA GLY A 182 34.14 -1.25 21.73
C GLY A 182 34.88 -1.77 20.49
N LYS A 183 35.59 -2.90 20.62
CA LYS A 183 36.26 -3.57 19.49
C LYS A 183 35.27 -4.02 18.41
N LEU A 184 34.12 -4.57 18.82
CA LEU A 184 33.05 -4.96 17.90
C LEU A 184 32.49 -3.75 17.14
N LEU A 185 32.31 -2.62 17.82
CA LEU A 185 31.78 -1.39 17.23
C LEU A 185 32.71 -0.83 16.14
N ILE A 186 34.03 -0.88 16.36
CA ILE A 186 35.04 -0.50 15.34
C ILE A 186 34.92 -1.39 14.10
N VAL A 187 34.78 -2.72 14.28
CA VAL A 187 34.56 -3.64 13.15
C VAL A 187 33.26 -3.33 12.42
N ILE A 188 32.19 -3.03 13.16
CA ILE A 188 30.90 -2.62 12.59
C ILE A 188 31.06 -1.35 11.74
N TYR A 189 31.79 -0.33 12.20
CA TYR A 189 32.03 0.89 11.43
C TYR A 189 32.80 0.62 10.13
N GLY A 190 33.86 -0.18 10.19
CA GLY A 190 34.63 -0.56 9.00
C GLY A 190 33.76 -1.28 7.96
N LEU A 191 32.98 -2.26 8.39
CA LEU A 191 32.07 -3.00 7.50
C LEU A 191 30.95 -2.12 6.97
N TRP A 192 30.39 -1.23 7.79
CA TRP A 192 29.35 -0.28 7.41
C TRP A 192 29.83 0.66 6.31
N LEU A 193 31.03 1.21 6.45
CA LEU A 193 31.60 2.12 5.46
C LEU A 193 31.85 1.38 4.14
N LEU A 194 32.51 0.22 4.19
CA LEU A 194 32.79 -0.59 3.00
C LEU A 194 31.50 -1.03 2.28
N ALA A 195 30.51 -1.52 3.04
CA ALA A 195 29.23 -1.94 2.47
C ALA A 195 28.47 -0.75 1.86
N GLY A 196 28.49 0.42 2.52
CA GLY A 196 27.83 1.62 2.02
C GLY A 196 28.47 2.18 0.76
N LEU A 197 29.81 2.17 0.67
CA LEU A 197 30.54 2.55 -0.54
C LEU A 197 30.29 1.58 -1.69
N PHE A 198 30.37 0.27 -1.44
CA PHE A 198 30.14 -0.76 -2.46
C PHE A 198 28.71 -0.72 -3.03
N THR A 199 27.73 -0.43 -2.18
CA THR A 199 26.31 -0.33 -2.57
C THR A 199 25.91 1.04 -3.06
N ARG A 200 26.83 2.02 -3.00
CA ARG A 200 26.63 3.41 -3.38
C ARG A 200 25.50 4.10 -2.60
N LYS A 201 25.25 3.67 -1.35
CA LYS A 201 24.15 4.22 -0.53
C LYS A 201 24.38 5.66 -0.08
N PHE A 202 25.64 6.13 -0.10
CA PHE A 202 26.00 7.50 0.26
C PHE A 202 25.99 8.47 -0.93
N GLU A 203 25.72 8.00 -2.15
CA GLU A 203 25.67 8.87 -3.33
C GLU A 203 24.33 9.61 -3.41
N ARG A 204 24.38 10.93 -3.65
CA ARG A 204 23.15 11.70 -3.96
C ARG A 204 22.70 11.36 -5.37
N ARG A 205 21.61 10.59 -5.46
CA ARG A 205 20.96 10.22 -6.72
C ARG A 205 19.48 10.59 -6.69
N THR A 206 18.98 11.10 -7.81
CA THR A 206 17.55 11.28 -8.02
C THR A 206 16.94 9.95 -8.43
N TYR A 207 16.27 9.30 -7.50
CA TYR A 207 15.57 8.06 -7.76
C TYR A 207 14.13 8.34 -8.21
N PRO A 208 13.64 7.72 -9.30
CA PRO A 208 12.29 7.97 -9.80
C PRO A 208 11.19 7.45 -8.85
N ASN A 209 11.54 6.58 -7.90
CA ASN A 209 10.63 6.08 -6.88
C ASN A 209 11.39 5.58 -5.63
N PHE A 210 10.65 5.39 -4.54
CA PHE A 210 11.17 4.88 -3.26
C PHE A 210 11.90 3.54 -3.39
N TYR A 211 11.48 2.65 -4.28
CA TYR A 211 12.13 1.34 -4.44
C TYR A 211 13.59 1.48 -4.91
N TYR A 212 13.83 2.30 -5.92
CA TYR A 212 15.19 2.54 -6.39
C TYR A 212 16.02 3.32 -5.37
N ALA A 213 15.39 4.21 -4.60
CA ALA A 213 16.03 4.91 -3.48
C ALA A 213 16.41 3.96 -2.34
N PHE A 214 15.57 2.98 -2.04
CA PHE A 214 15.76 2.02 -0.96
C PHE A 214 16.73 0.88 -1.31
N ALA A 215 16.83 0.52 -2.60
CA ALA A 215 17.64 -0.63 -3.03
C ALA A 215 19.12 -0.60 -2.59
N PRO A 216 19.86 0.52 -2.59
CA PRO A 216 21.21 0.61 -2.04
C PRO A 216 21.28 0.23 -0.56
N TYR A 217 20.35 0.72 0.25
CA TYR A 217 20.30 0.46 1.70
C TYR A 217 20.01 -1.01 2.00
N LEU A 218 19.02 -1.61 1.31
CA LEU A 218 18.72 -3.03 1.44
C LEU A 218 19.92 -3.91 1.04
N LYS A 219 20.63 -3.55 -0.04
CA LYS A 219 21.86 -4.25 -0.46
C LYS A 219 22.95 -4.12 0.61
N SER A 220 23.10 -2.94 1.21
CA SER A 220 24.10 -2.69 2.26
C SER A 220 23.78 -3.51 3.50
N PHE A 221 22.52 -3.57 3.92
CA PHE A 221 22.05 -4.38 5.03
C PHE A 221 22.36 -5.87 4.81
N LEU A 222 21.99 -6.43 3.66
CA LEU A 222 22.26 -7.84 3.36
C LEU A 222 23.76 -8.14 3.34
N LEU A 223 24.57 -7.23 2.81
CA LEU A 223 26.03 -7.36 2.79
C LEU A 223 26.62 -7.31 4.20
N LEU A 224 26.12 -6.42 5.06
CA LEU A 224 26.52 -6.33 6.47
C LEU A 224 26.18 -7.61 7.24
N MET A 225 24.95 -8.11 7.11
CA MET A 225 24.51 -9.35 7.74
C MET A 225 25.40 -10.53 7.32
N ALA A 226 25.68 -10.65 6.02
CA ALA A 226 26.50 -11.71 5.46
C ALA A 226 27.96 -11.66 5.91
N THR A 227 28.62 -10.51 5.72
CA THR A 227 30.04 -10.33 6.04
C THR A 227 30.30 -10.48 7.54
N MET A 228 29.44 -9.92 8.38
CA MET A 228 29.55 -10.07 9.82
C MET A 228 29.37 -11.51 10.27
N ALA A 229 28.42 -12.26 9.70
CA ALA A 229 28.26 -13.68 10.01
C ALA A 229 29.51 -14.49 9.65
N VAL A 230 30.08 -14.25 8.46
CA VAL A 230 31.33 -14.90 8.05
C VAL A 230 32.47 -14.55 9.01
N LEU A 231 32.62 -13.27 9.41
CA LEU A 231 33.68 -12.85 10.32
C LEU A 231 33.54 -13.44 11.72
N LEU A 232 32.33 -13.42 12.28
CA LEU A 232 32.06 -14.02 13.60
C LEU A 232 32.37 -15.52 13.60
N PHE A 233 31.98 -16.23 12.52
CA PHE A 233 32.29 -17.64 12.35
C PHE A 233 33.80 -17.88 12.15
N ALA A 234 34.43 -17.12 11.27
CA ALA A 234 35.86 -17.22 10.95
C ALA A 234 36.75 -16.96 12.17
N LEU A 235 36.43 -15.96 12.98
CA LEU A 235 37.20 -15.56 14.17
C LEU A 235 36.76 -16.27 15.46
N ARG A 236 35.79 -17.20 15.38
CA ARG A 236 35.18 -17.91 16.53
C ARG A 236 34.65 -16.98 17.62
N GLN A 237 34.15 -15.80 17.26
CA GLN A 237 33.68 -14.78 18.21
C GLN A 237 32.21 -14.97 18.60
N PHE A 238 31.84 -16.15 19.10
CA PHE A 238 30.44 -16.46 19.50
C PHE A 238 30.01 -15.83 20.83
N ARG A 239 30.94 -15.18 21.54
CA ARG A 239 30.69 -14.42 22.77
C ARG A 239 29.83 -13.18 22.56
N TYR A 240 29.80 -12.64 21.34
CA TYR A 240 29.00 -11.45 21.04
C TYR A 240 27.52 -11.81 20.94
N SER A 241 26.68 -10.94 21.47
CA SER A 241 25.23 -11.05 21.40
C SER A 241 24.74 -10.97 19.95
N ARG A 242 24.04 -12.00 19.47
CA ARG A 242 23.46 -12.02 18.12
C ARG A 242 22.45 -10.89 17.94
N LEU A 243 21.66 -10.62 18.98
CA LEU A 243 20.73 -9.50 19.02
C LEU A 243 21.46 -8.15 18.95
N GLN A 244 22.62 -8.01 19.61
CA GLN A 244 23.38 -6.76 19.54
C GLN A 244 23.92 -6.55 18.13
N VAL A 245 24.52 -7.58 17.54
CA VAL A 245 25.17 -7.48 16.23
C VAL A 245 24.13 -7.34 15.11
N PHE A 246 23.28 -8.35 14.91
CA PHE A 246 22.33 -8.38 13.80
C PHE A 246 21.10 -7.51 14.05
N GLY A 247 20.71 -7.32 15.31
CA GLY A 247 19.68 -6.34 15.65
C GLY A 247 20.11 -4.92 15.31
N THR A 248 21.39 -4.55 15.51
CA THR A 248 21.88 -3.20 15.14
C THR A 248 21.68 -2.94 13.67
N PHE A 249 22.04 -3.90 12.81
CA PHE A 249 21.84 -3.77 11.36
C PHE A 249 20.35 -3.73 10.99
N SER A 250 19.52 -4.52 11.68
CA SER A 250 18.08 -4.57 11.43
C SER A 250 17.39 -3.25 11.83
N LEU A 251 17.78 -2.68 12.97
CA LEU A 251 17.27 -1.42 13.47
C LEU A 251 17.79 -0.23 12.64
N LEU A 252 19.05 -0.29 12.19
CA LEU A 252 19.61 0.66 11.23
C LEU A 252 18.77 0.67 9.94
N LEU A 253 18.46 -0.49 9.35
CA LEU A 253 17.63 -0.57 8.15
C LEU A 253 16.25 0.05 8.36
N ILE A 254 15.64 -0.17 9.54
CA ILE A 254 14.36 0.44 9.89
C ILE A 254 14.48 1.96 9.91
N PHE A 255 15.50 2.51 10.57
CA PHE A 255 15.74 3.96 10.59
C PHE A 255 16.03 4.52 9.20
N GLU A 256 16.83 3.83 8.38
CA GLU A 256 17.11 4.20 6.99
C GLU A 256 15.81 4.24 6.16
N ILE A 257 14.89 3.29 6.36
CA ILE A 257 13.56 3.29 5.70
C ILE A 257 12.75 4.52 6.08
N PHE A 258 12.66 4.82 7.39
CA PHE A 258 11.91 5.98 7.87
C PHE A 258 12.50 7.30 7.38
N LEU A 259 13.83 7.46 7.42
CA LEU A 259 14.52 8.65 6.95
C LEU A 259 14.33 8.86 5.44
N ASN A 260 14.47 7.80 4.63
CA ASN A 260 14.25 7.88 3.18
C ASN A 260 12.78 8.16 2.84
N ALA A 261 11.83 7.58 3.59
CA ALA A 261 10.41 7.87 3.43
C ALA A 261 10.10 9.33 3.77
N ALA A 262 10.68 9.86 4.85
CA ALA A 262 10.57 11.28 5.22
C ALA A 262 11.21 12.19 4.17
N TYR A 263 12.41 11.86 3.67
CA TYR A 263 13.10 12.62 2.63
C TYR A 263 12.30 12.69 1.31
N LEU A 264 11.68 11.60 0.87
CA LEU A 264 10.81 11.63 -0.32
C LEU A 264 9.48 12.35 -0.07
N PHE A 265 8.98 12.34 1.16
CA PHE A 265 7.76 13.05 1.54
C PHE A 265 8.00 14.56 1.63
N ILE A 266 9.15 14.98 2.15
CA ILE A 266 9.59 16.38 2.26
C ILE A 266 10.10 16.90 0.92
N GLY A 267 10.88 16.12 0.18
CA GLY A 267 11.46 16.47 -1.12
C GLY A 267 10.44 16.62 -2.25
N LYS A 268 9.20 16.15 -2.06
CA LYS A 268 8.06 16.45 -2.95
C LYS A 268 7.47 17.86 -2.76
N ARG A 269 8.16 18.77 -2.05
CA ARG A 269 7.75 20.18 -1.90
C ARG A 269 8.52 21.22 -2.70
N VAL A 270 9.44 20.86 -3.60
CA VAL A 270 10.15 21.87 -4.41
C VAL A 270 9.93 21.62 -5.91
N LYS A 271 9.34 22.63 -6.56
CA LYS A 271 8.75 22.71 -7.92
C LYS A 271 7.30 22.23 -8.06
N ARG A 272 6.40 23.04 -7.50
CA ARG A 272 5.06 23.27 -8.03
C ARG A 272 5.06 24.69 -8.59
N ASN A 273 5.40 24.84 -9.87
CA ASN A 273 5.12 26.06 -10.62
C ASN A 273 3.70 25.91 -11.19
N GLY A 274 2.85 26.93 -10.97
CA GLY A 274 1.49 27.08 -11.53
C GLY A 274 0.45 26.12 -10.95
N ASP A 275 -0.72 26.52 -10.46
CA ASP A 275 -1.45 27.77 -10.67
C ASP A 275 -2.16 28.20 -9.38
N VAL A 276 -2.21 29.52 -9.19
CA VAL A 276 -3.25 30.18 -8.41
C VAL A 276 -4.49 30.13 -9.30
N GLU A 277 -5.49 29.36 -8.89
CA GLU A 277 -6.84 29.53 -9.42
C GLU A 277 -7.62 30.37 -8.41
N THR A 278 -7.99 31.57 -8.87
CA THR A 278 -8.77 32.58 -8.16
C THR A 278 -10.04 32.00 -7.54
N ILE A 279 -10.51 32.61 -6.46
CA ILE A 279 -11.62 32.16 -5.60
C ILE A 279 -12.94 31.91 -6.37
N GLU A 280 -13.13 32.57 -7.52
CA GLU A 280 -14.32 32.42 -8.38
C GLU A 280 -14.31 31.14 -9.23
N SER A 281 -13.17 30.66 -9.74
CA SER A 281 -13.14 29.45 -10.59
C SER A 281 -13.26 28.14 -9.80
N MET A 282 -13.06 28.16 -8.47
CA MET A 282 -13.26 26.97 -7.63
C MET A 282 -14.72 26.75 -7.21
N LYS A 283 -15.59 27.76 -7.30
CA LYS A 283 -17.02 27.61 -6.97
C LYS A 283 -17.77 26.82 -8.05
N GLU A 284 -17.34 26.92 -9.30
CA GLU A 284 -17.94 26.17 -10.44
C GLU A 284 -17.49 24.69 -10.49
N VAL A 285 -16.31 24.35 -9.95
CA VAL A 285 -15.68 23.02 -10.15
C VAL A 285 -16.24 21.91 -9.22
N MET A 286 -17.11 22.24 -8.26
CA MET A 286 -17.53 21.27 -7.21
C MET A 286 -18.96 20.72 -7.34
N GLN A 287 -19.80 21.23 -8.24
CA GLN A 287 -21.20 20.78 -8.32
C GLN A 287 -21.42 19.96 -9.59
N GLN A 288 -21.63 18.65 -9.41
CA GLN A 288 -22.17 17.82 -10.49
C GLN A 288 -23.53 18.38 -10.90
N GLU A 289 -23.75 18.53 -12.19
CA GLU A 289 -25.01 19.03 -12.74
C GLU A 289 -25.97 17.86 -12.95
N ASN A 290 -27.25 18.09 -12.65
CA ASN A 290 -28.30 17.13 -12.96
C ASN A 290 -28.56 17.16 -14.47
N LEU A 291 -28.55 15.98 -15.09
CA LEU A 291 -28.82 15.80 -16.50
C LEU A 291 -30.34 15.76 -16.74
N GLN A 292 -30.78 16.38 -17.83
CA GLN A 292 -32.16 16.18 -18.31
C GLN A 292 -32.34 14.73 -18.77
N LEU A 293 -33.27 14.03 -18.13
CA LEU A 293 -33.55 12.61 -18.40
C LEU A 293 -34.31 12.47 -19.73
N ARG A 294 -33.93 11.49 -20.54
CA ARG A 294 -34.65 11.17 -21.78
C ARG A 294 -36.04 10.65 -21.42
N ALA A 295 -37.07 11.25 -22.00
CA ALA A 295 -38.44 10.73 -21.87
C ALA A 295 -38.51 9.34 -22.52
N ARG A 296 -38.96 8.33 -21.77
CA ARG A 296 -39.17 6.96 -22.28
C ARG A 296 -40.52 6.77 -22.96
N ASN A 297 -41.43 7.73 -22.81
CA ASN A 297 -42.75 7.72 -23.45
C ASN A 297 -42.63 8.13 -24.93
N GLY A 298 -43.18 7.30 -25.81
CA GLY A 298 -42.96 7.25 -27.27
C GLY A 298 -43.42 8.44 -28.13
N LYS A 299 -43.26 9.69 -27.69
CA LYS A 299 -43.50 10.87 -28.55
C LYS A 299 -42.23 11.44 -29.21
N ASN A 300 -41.03 11.09 -28.73
CA ASN A 300 -39.74 11.57 -29.26
C ASN A 300 -38.79 10.47 -29.78
N ARG A 301 -39.21 9.19 -29.80
CA ARG A 301 -38.47 8.12 -30.50
C ARG A 301 -39.01 8.10 -31.93
N GLN A 302 -38.21 8.49 -32.92
CA GLN A 302 -38.55 8.34 -34.34
C GLN A 302 -38.97 6.88 -34.62
N ASP A 303 -40.26 6.69 -34.95
CA ASP A 303 -40.90 5.62 -35.74
C ASP A 303 -40.48 4.14 -35.55
N LYS A 304 -40.05 3.70 -34.36
CA LYS A 304 -39.87 2.26 -34.08
C LYS A 304 -40.65 1.79 -32.84
N PRO A 305 -41.48 0.73 -32.95
CA PRO A 305 -42.13 0.13 -31.79
C PRO A 305 -41.08 -0.48 -30.86
N VAL A 306 -41.21 -0.19 -29.56
CA VAL A 306 -40.28 -0.68 -28.53
C VAL A 306 -40.48 -2.19 -28.37
N VAL A 307 -39.44 -2.97 -28.67
CA VAL A 307 -39.45 -4.41 -28.41
C VAL A 307 -38.91 -4.62 -27.00
N SER A 308 -39.79 -4.98 -26.07
CA SER A 308 -39.42 -5.19 -24.66
C SER A 308 -38.30 -6.22 -24.51
N VAL A 309 -37.30 -5.86 -23.71
CA VAL A 309 -36.14 -6.71 -23.45
C VAL A 309 -36.39 -7.80 -22.40
N ALA A 310 -37.51 -7.73 -21.66
CA ALA A 310 -37.81 -8.64 -20.55
C ALA A 310 -37.72 -10.13 -20.95
N GLY A 311 -38.34 -10.50 -22.07
CA GLY A 311 -38.34 -11.89 -22.57
C GLY A 311 -36.92 -12.39 -22.89
N LYS A 312 -36.13 -11.62 -23.65
CA LYS A 312 -34.74 -12.00 -23.99
C LYS A 312 -33.84 -12.05 -22.75
N LEU A 313 -33.99 -11.12 -21.80
CA LEU A 313 -33.24 -11.16 -20.55
C LEU A 313 -33.53 -12.44 -19.76
N ARG A 314 -34.81 -12.79 -19.59
CA ARG A 314 -35.23 -13.96 -18.82
C ARG A 314 -34.80 -15.27 -19.47
N GLU A 315 -35.05 -15.42 -20.76
CA GLU A 315 -35.00 -16.71 -21.44
C GLU A 315 -33.64 -17.01 -22.07
N GLN A 316 -32.86 -15.97 -22.40
CA GLN A 316 -31.56 -16.12 -23.06
C GLN A 316 -30.42 -15.65 -22.17
N TYR A 317 -30.41 -14.38 -21.77
CA TYR A 317 -29.22 -13.78 -21.16
C TYR A 317 -28.99 -14.15 -19.70
N LEU A 318 -30.06 -14.23 -18.90
CA LEU A 318 -30.02 -14.50 -17.45
C LEU A 318 -30.63 -15.85 -17.07
N LYS A 319 -30.81 -16.75 -18.05
CA LYS A 319 -31.34 -18.10 -17.82
C LYS A 319 -30.63 -18.86 -16.69
N LEU A 320 -29.31 -18.68 -16.58
CA LEU A 320 -28.48 -19.33 -15.55
C LEU A 320 -28.42 -18.54 -14.22
N ASN A 321 -29.02 -17.35 -14.14
CA ASN A 321 -29.01 -16.49 -12.96
C ASN A 321 -30.41 -15.86 -12.75
N PRO A 322 -31.45 -16.67 -12.42
CA PRO A 322 -32.82 -16.19 -12.31
C PRO A 322 -33.00 -15.14 -11.19
N GLU A 323 -32.25 -15.26 -10.10
CA GLU A 323 -32.24 -14.28 -9.00
C GLU A 323 -31.80 -12.88 -9.48
N VAL A 324 -30.84 -12.82 -10.40
CA VAL A 324 -30.39 -11.54 -10.98
C VAL A 324 -31.47 -10.93 -11.88
N TYR A 325 -32.21 -11.76 -12.62
CA TYR A 325 -33.35 -11.29 -13.41
C TYR A 325 -34.44 -10.70 -12.50
N GLN A 326 -34.83 -11.41 -11.44
CA GLN A 326 -35.83 -10.96 -10.47
C GLN A 326 -35.42 -9.63 -9.82
N PHE A 327 -34.14 -9.49 -9.45
CA PHE A 327 -33.59 -8.25 -8.93
C PHE A 327 -33.72 -7.08 -9.92
N ILE A 328 -33.48 -7.30 -11.21
CA ILE A 328 -33.62 -6.27 -12.25
C ILE A 328 -35.10 -5.91 -12.45
N GLU A 329 -35.96 -6.90 -12.65
CA GLU A 329 -37.40 -6.73 -12.91
C GLU A 329 -38.12 -6.00 -11.77
N LYS A 330 -37.74 -6.27 -10.52
CA LYS A 330 -38.30 -5.60 -9.34
C LYS A 330 -37.99 -4.10 -9.27
N ASN A 331 -36.86 -3.67 -9.83
CA ASN A 331 -36.33 -2.31 -9.65
C ASN A 331 -36.36 -1.45 -10.93
N ILE A 332 -36.55 -2.06 -12.10
CA ILE A 332 -36.56 -1.40 -13.40
C ILE A 332 -37.78 -1.88 -14.19
N ASP A 333 -38.54 -0.93 -14.75
CA ASP A 333 -39.57 -1.25 -15.72
C ASP A 333 -38.95 -1.65 -17.07
N LEU A 334 -38.79 -2.95 -17.28
CA LEU A 334 -38.21 -3.54 -18.49
C LEU A 334 -39.12 -3.41 -19.73
N SER A 335 -40.40 -3.06 -19.56
CA SER A 335 -41.35 -2.92 -20.68
C SER A 335 -40.99 -1.74 -21.60
N GLN A 336 -40.34 -0.71 -21.04
CA GLN A 336 -39.99 0.52 -21.74
C GLN A 336 -38.59 0.48 -22.40
N ILE A 337 -37.85 -0.60 -22.17
CA ILE A 337 -36.46 -0.75 -22.60
C ILE A 337 -36.40 -1.62 -23.86
N ASP A 338 -35.85 -1.03 -24.91
CA ASP A 338 -35.70 -1.70 -26.19
C ASP A 338 -34.54 -2.71 -26.16
N VAL A 339 -34.74 -3.86 -26.83
CA VAL A 339 -33.71 -4.89 -27.01
C VAL A 339 -32.46 -4.33 -27.71
N GLY A 340 -32.61 -3.46 -28.71
CA GLY A 340 -31.51 -2.85 -29.46
C GLY A 340 -30.72 -1.82 -28.67
N GLU A 341 -31.33 -1.22 -27.65
CA GLU A 341 -30.67 -0.31 -26.69
C GLU A 341 -30.17 -1.05 -25.43
N THR A 342 -30.14 -2.40 -25.46
CA THR A 342 -29.68 -3.23 -24.35
C THR A 342 -28.43 -4.03 -24.69
N LEU A 343 -27.47 -4.05 -23.76
CA LEU A 343 -26.27 -4.87 -23.87
C LEU A 343 -26.05 -5.72 -22.61
N VAL A 344 -25.82 -7.03 -22.79
CA VAL A 344 -25.45 -7.94 -21.70
C VAL A 344 -24.09 -8.57 -21.98
N LEU A 345 -23.14 -8.39 -21.06
CA LEU A 345 -21.78 -8.91 -21.16
C LEU A 345 -21.34 -9.63 -19.90
N ASN A 346 -20.32 -10.47 -20.06
CA ASN A 346 -19.52 -11.00 -18.95
C ASN A 346 -18.03 -10.85 -19.32
N THR A 347 -17.52 -9.62 -19.27
CA THR A 347 -16.15 -9.31 -19.66
C THR A 347 -15.46 -8.35 -18.71
N HIS A 348 -14.16 -8.54 -18.55
CA HIS A 348 -13.24 -7.60 -17.88
C HIS A 348 -12.42 -6.77 -18.88
N THR A 349 -12.57 -7.02 -20.18
CA THR A 349 -11.74 -6.41 -21.22
C THR A 349 -12.32 -5.04 -21.59
N PRO A 350 -11.58 -3.92 -21.38
CA PRO A 350 -12.06 -2.58 -21.70
C PRO A 350 -12.41 -2.40 -23.19
N PHE A 351 -11.70 -3.08 -24.09
CA PHE A 351 -11.89 -3.02 -25.54
C PHE A 351 -13.35 -3.29 -25.97
N ASN A 352 -14.01 -4.26 -25.32
CA ASN A 352 -15.40 -4.61 -25.65
C ASN A 352 -16.39 -3.47 -25.34
N ILE A 353 -15.99 -2.52 -24.49
CA ILE A 353 -16.82 -1.38 -24.09
C ILE A 353 -16.41 -0.14 -24.87
N GLU A 354 -15.11 0.05 -25.11
CA GLU A 354 -14.59 1.18 -25.88
C GLU A 354 -15.21 1.24 -27.29
N ASN A 355 -15.43 0.08 -27.93
CA ASN A 355 -16.00 -0.04 -29.28
C ASN A 355 -17.51 0.20 -29.39
N ILE A 356 -18.23 0.39 -28.28
CA ILE A 356 -19.67 0.67 -28.32
C ILE A 356 -19.87 2.14 -28.72
N GLU A 357 -20.88 2.45 -29.52
CA GLU A 357 -21.22 3.83 -29.86
C GLU A 357 -21.63 4.63 -28.60
N GLY A 358 -21.25 5.91 -28.55
CA GLY A 358 -21.64 6.79 -27.43
C GLY A 358 -23.14 7.09 -27.46
N ASN A 359 -23.75 7.27 -26.27
CA ASN A 359 -25.19 7.54 -26.13
C ASN A 359 -26.08 6.58 -26.95
N SER A 360 -25.86 5.27 -26.83
CA SER A 360 -26.58 4.24 -27.59
C SER A 360 -27.36 3.25 -26.72
N LEU A 361 -27.07 3.20 -25.41
CA LEU A 361 -27.64 2.22 -24.49
C LEU A 361 -28.64 2.84 -23.50
N ASP A 362 -29.73 2.13 -23.24
CA ASP A 362 -30.67 2.39 -22.12
C ASP A 362 -30.47 1.36 -20.99
N LEU A 363 -30.00 0.14 -21.30
CA LEU A 363 -29.64 -0.87 -20.29
C LEU A 363 -28.31 -1.55 -20.61
N PHE A 364 -27.38 -1.56 -19.65
CA PHE A 364 -26.16 -2.34 -19.74
C PHE A 364 -26.01 -3.25 -18.52
N VAL A 365 -25.92 -4.55 -18.74
CA VAL A 365 -25.70 -5.56 -17.69
C VAL A 365 -24.32 -6.16 -17.88
N ASN A 366 -23.41 -5.94 -16.92
CA ASN A 366 -22.13 -6.66 -16.88
C ASN A 366 -22.09 -7.62 -15.70
N LEU A 367 -22.18 -8.92 -15.99
CA LEU A 367 -22.12 -9.99 -15.01
C LEU A 367 -20.70 -10.23 -14.48
N HIS A 368 -19.69 -9.65 -15.13
CA HIS A 368 -18.32 -9.71 -14.64
C HIS A 368 -18.13 -8.78 -13.46
N ARG A 369 -17.39 -9.24 -12.45
CA ARG A 369 -17.12 -8.45 -11.26
C ARG A 369 -16.23 -7.24 -11.55
N VAL A 370 -16.63 -6.08 -11.03
CA VAL A 370 -15.90 -4.82 -11.15
C VAL A 370 -14.49 -4.90 -10.54
N ASN A 371 -14.29 -5.81 -9.60
CA ASN A 371 -13.03 -6.08 -8.89
C ASN A 371 -11.86 -6.44 -9.81
N ASP A 372 -12.15 -6.92 -11.02
CA ASP A 372 -11.17 -7.34 -12.00
C ASP A 372 -10.76 -6.22 -12.98
N PHE A 373 -11.34 -5.03 -12.83
CA PHE A 373 -10.89 -3.84 -13.55
C PHE A 373 -9.79 -3.11 -12.77
N ARG A 374 -8.64 -2.96 -13.42
CA ARG A 374 -7.49 -2.21 -12.88
C ARG A 374 -7.88 -0.76 -12.54
N TYR A 375 -8.58 -0.10 -13.46
CA TYR A 375 -9.01 1.30 -13.34
C TYR A 375 -10.54 1.42 -13.30
N ILE A 376 -11.16 1.11 -12.16
CA ILE A 376 -12.62 1.09 -11.99
C ILE A 376 -13.29 2.41 -12.42
N ASN A 377 -12.76 3.57 -11.99
CA ASN A 377 -13.38 4.85 -12.38
C ASN A 377 -13.30 5.09 -13.90
N ARG A 378 -12.19 4.72 -14.56
CA ARG A 378 -12.12 4.82 -16.01
C ARG A 378 -13.15 3.92 -16.67
N TYR A 379 -13.31 2.70 -16.18
CA TYR A 379 -14.37 1.79 -16.63
C TYR A 379 -15.77 2.40 -16.45
N PHE A 380 -16.10 2.94 -15.27
CA PHE A 380 -17.40 3.59 -15.04
C PHE A 380 -17.61 4.84 -15.90
N LEU A 381 -16.58 5.65 -16.12
CA LEU A 381 -16.66 6.82 -17.01
C LEU A 381 -16.87 6.39 -18.47
N GLU A 382 -16.19 5.34 -18.93
CA GLU A 382 -16.43 4.81 -20.28
C GLU A 382 -17.86 4.28 -20.41
N VAL A 383 -18.36 3.55 -19.42
CA VAL A 383 -19.75 3.10 -19.37
C VAL A 383 -20.73 4.28 -19.36
N HIS A 384 -20.46 5.34 -18.58
CA HIS A 384 -21.30 6.55 -18.52
C HIS A 384 -21.46 7.23 -19.88
N LYS A 385 -20.40 7.25 -20.70
CA LYS A 385 -20.45 7.82 -22.07
C LYS A 385 -21.34 7.02 -23.03
N LYS A 386 -21.58 5.73 -22.76
CA LYS A 386 -22.40 4.88 -23.66
C LYS A 386 -23.90 5.00 -23.42
N PHE A 387 -24.31 5.53 -22.27
CA PHE A 387 -25.71 5.62 -21.89
C PHE A 387 -26.41 6.88 -22.38
N PHE A 388 -27.68 6.76 -22.76
CA PHE A 388 -28.60 7.90 -22.73
C PHE A 388 -28.77 8.44 -21.30
N ASN A 389 -29.13 9.72 -21.17
CA ASN A 389 -29.47 10.28 -19.86
C ASN A 389 -30.69 9.56 -19.29
N GLY A 390 -30.55 8.95 -18.11
CA GLY A 390 -31.55 8.09 -17.49
C GLY A 390 -31.34 6.58 -17.67
N GLY A 391 -30.36 6.16 -18.48
CA GLY A 391 -30.05 4.74 -18.70
C GLY A 391 -29.54 4.01 -17.44
N TYR A 392 -29.74 2.69 -17.42
CA TYR A 392 -29.48 1.81 -16.29
C TYR A 392 -28.25 0.91 -16.48
N PHE A 393 -27.35 0.97 -15.51
CA PHE A 393 -26.20 0.12 -15.40
C PHE A 393 -26.38 -0.91 -14.29
N VAL A 394 -26.39 -2.19 -14.68
CA VAL A 394 -26.39 -3.32 -13.75
C VAL A 394 -24.99 -3.92 -13.71
N GLY A 395 -24.43 -4.05 -12.51
CA GLY A 395 -23.11 -4.61 -12.33
C GLY A 395 -22.98 -5.49 -11.11
N ARG A 396 -21.88 -6.26 -11.10
CA ARG A 396 -21.51 -7.17 -10.01
C ARG A 396 -20.22 -6.72 -9.33
N ALA A 397 -20.13 -6.86 -8.02
CA ALA A 397 -18.89 -6.62 -7.27
C ALA A 397 -18.77 -7.55 -6.05
N ASP A 398 -17.54 -7.93 -5.71
CA ASP A 398 -17.23 -8.63 -4.46
C ASP A 398 -16.81 -7.58 -3.42
N THR A 399 -17.58 -7.47 -2.33
CA THR A 399 -17.29 -6.53 -1.26
C THR A 399 -16.38 -7.13 -0.20
N ILE A 400 -15.89 -6.33 0.74
CA ILE A 400 -15.18 -6.85 1.92
C ILE A 400 -16.02 -7.87 2.69
N ALA A 401 -17.34 -7.62 2.81
CA ALA A 401 -18.24 -8.49 3.54
C ALA A 401 -18.43 -9.83 2.81
N THR A 402 -18.78 -9.79 1.52
CA THR A 402 -19.02 -11.01 0.73
C THR A 402 -17.74 -11.81 0.51
N HIS A 403 -16.60 -11.14 0.31
CA HIS A 403 -15.29 -11.79 0.21
C HIS A 403 -14.88 -12.49 1.51
N ARG A 404 -15.18 -11.89 2.67
CA ARG A 404 -14.97 -12.54 3.97
C ARG A 404 -15.84 -13.79 4.12
N GLN A 405 -17.13 -13.70 3.82
CA GLN A 405 -18.03 -14.87 3.87
C GLN A 405 -17.53 -16.01 2.97
N LEU A 406 -17.15 -15.69 1.72
CA LEU A 406 -16.60 -16.68 0.78
C LEU A 406 -15.30 -17.31 1.31
N PHE A 407 -14.41 -16.51 1.88
CA PHE A 407 -13.14 -16.99 2.43
C PHE A 407 -13.35 -17.94 3.62
N PHE A 408 -14.27 -17.61 4.52
CA PHE A 408 -14.59 -18.44 5.69
C PHE A 408 -15.41 -19.69 5.33
N LYS A 409 -16.14 -19.68 4.21
CA LYS A 409 -16.76 -20.88 3.65
C LYS A 409 -15.73 -21.84 3.04
N LYS A 410 -14.62 -21.31 2.50
CA LYS A 410 -13.59 -22.09 1.81
C LYS A 410 -12.61 -22.80 2.74
N TYR A 411 -12.36 -22.25 3.94
CA TYR A 411 -11.37 -22.77 4.88
C TYR A 411 -11.98 -23.04 6.27
N PRO A 412 -11.51 -24.04 7.02
CA PRO A 412 -11.91 -24.24 8.42
C PRO A 412 -11.71 -22.99 9.27
N GLU A 413 -12.61 -22.69 10.19
CA GLU A 413 -12.68 -21.39 10.87
C GLU A 413 -11.38 -20.92 11.55
N PRO A 414 -10.64 -21.75 12.32
CA PRO A 414 -9.39 -21.33 12.95
C PRO A 414 -8.33 -20.91 11.91
N MET A 415 -8.25 -21.69 10.83
CA MET A 415 -7.35 -21.47 9.70
C MET A 415 -7.75 -20.21 8.92
N ALA A 416 -9.05 -20.02 8.69
CA ALA A 416 -9.60 -18.87 8.02
C ALA A 416 -9.29 -17.56 8.77
N ARG A 417 -9.41 -17.54 10.11
CA ARG A 417 -9.10 -16.34 10.92
C ARG A 417 -7.65 -15.89 10.76
N ILE A 418 -6.70 -16.82 10.74
CA ILE A 418 -5.27 -16.52 10.58
C ILE A 418 -4.97 -16.06 9.15
N PHE A 419 -5.40 -16.82 8.14
CA PHE A 419 -5.06 -16.51 6.74
C PHE A 419 -5.85 -15.35 6.17
N TYR A 420 -7.04 -15.05 6.70
CA TYR A 420 -7.84 -13.92 6.26
C TYR A 420 -7.10 -12.60 6.50
N LEU A 421 -6.33 -12.45 7.58
CA LEU A 421 -5.54 -11.25 7.82
C LEU A 421 -4.53 -11.01 6.67
N PHE A 422 -3.76 -12.04 6.31
CA PHE A 422 -2.81 -11.96 5.20
C PHE A 422 -3.51 -11.75 3.86
N ASN A 423 -4.62 -12.45 3.63
CA ASN A 423 -5.43 -12.29 2.43
C ASN A 423 -5.95 -10.87 2.32
N PHE A 424 -6.51 -10.31 3.39
CA PHE A 424 -7.00 -8.94 3.47
C PHE A 424 -5.89 -7.93 3.19
N ILE A 425 -4.72 -8.06 3.82
CA ILE A 425 -3.56 -7.20 3.51
C ILE A 425 -3.24 -7.28 2.01
N PHE A 426 -3.20 -8.50 1.46
CA PHE A 426 -2.86 -8.73 0.05
C PHE A 426 -3.87 -8.12 -0.93
N VAL A 427 -5.16 -8.36 -0.75
CA VAL A 427 -6.21 -7.97 -1.72
C VAL A 427 -6.77 -6.56 -1.49
N ARG A 428 -6.64 -6.00 -0.27
CA ARG A 428 -7.21 -4.70 0.12
C ARG A 428 -6.17 -3.61 0.30
N ILE A 429 -5.07 -3.91 0.99
CA ILE A 429 -4.08 -2.90 1.41
C ILE A 429 -3.01 -2.70 0.33
N LEU A 430 -2.35 -3.77 -0.12
CA LEU A 430 -1.29 -3.70 -1.14
C LEU A 430 -1.67 -2.92 -2.42
N PRO A 431 -2.86 -3.09 -3.04
CA PRO A 431 -3.23 -2.32 -4.23
C PRO A 431 -3.34 -0.80 -3.99
N LYS A 432 -3.45 -0.36 -2.73
CA LYS A 432 -3.61 1.05 -2.34
C LYS A 432 -2.30 1.69 -1.90
N LEU A 433 -1.31 0.91 -1.48
CA LEU A 433 -0.04 1.44 -1.00
C LEU A 433 0.84 1.95 -2.16
N PRO A 434 1.35 3.19 -2.09
CA PRO A 434 2.31 3.68 -3.06
C PRO A 434 3.57 2.81 -3.02
N GLY A 435 4.10 2.44 -4.18
CA GLY A 435 5.25 1.53 -4.29
C GLY A 435 4.84 0.06 -4.48
N ILE A 436 4.08 -0.52 -3.55
CA ILE A 436 3.76 -1.96 -3.58
C ILE A 436 2.59 -2.30 -4.52
N LYS A 437 1.72 -1.33 -4.84
CA LYS A 437 0.62 -1.54 -5.79
C LYS A 437 1.06 -2.11 -7.15
N LYS A 438 2.28 -1.76 -7.62
CA LYS A 438 2.83 -2.28 -8.88
C LYS A 438 3.11 -3.78 -8.78
N PHE A 439 3.68 -4.24 -7.67
CA PHE A 439 3.90 -5.66 -7.42
C PHE A 439 2.58 -6.42 -7.39
N TYR A 440 1.59 -5.92 -6.63
CA TYR A 440 0.25 -6.50 -6.60
C TYR A 440 -0.33 -6.65 -8.01
N PHE A 441 -0.35 -5.57 -8.81
CA PHE A 441 -0.92 -5.61 -10.16
C PHE A 441 -0.13 -6.45 -11.16
N VAL A 442 1.16 -6.69 -10.94
CA VAL A 442 1.94 -7.65 -11.73
C VAL A 442 1.56 -9.08 -11.38
N VAL A 443 1.46 -9.39 -10.08
CA VAL A 443 1.14 -10.74 -9.58
C VAL A 443 -0.31 -11.11 -9.91
N THR A 444 -1.26 -10.20 -9.68
CA THR A 444 -2.68 -10.46 -9.90
C THR A 444 -3.16 -10.10 -11.29
N ARG A 445 -2.29 -9.51 -12.14
CA ARG A 445 -2.64 -8.98 -13.47
C ARG A 445 -3.81 -7.99 -13.46
N GLY A 446 -4.03 -7.28 -12.35
CA GLY A 446 -5.18 -6.36 -12.22
C GLY A 446 -6.41 -6.92 -11.52
N LYS A 447 -6.44 -8.24 -11.23
CA LYS A 447 -7.62 -8.97 -10.77
C LYS A 447 -7.71 -9.08 -9.25
N ASN A 448 -8.89 -9.47 -8.76
CA ASN A 448 -9.18 -9.81 -7.35
C ASN A 448 -8.95 -8.67 -6.35
N ARG A 449 -9.17 -7.41 -6.73
CA ARG A 449 -9.08 -6.31 -5.75
C ARG A 449 -10.38 -6.24 -4.96
N VAL A 450 -10.30 -6.25 -3.64
CA VAL A 450 -11.50 -6.12 -2.79
C VAL A 450 -11.81 -4.65 -2.49
N ILE A 451 -13.07 -4.27 -2.71
CA ILE A 451 -13.60 -2.93 -2.42
C ILE A 451 -14.69 -3.00 -1.35
N SER A 452 -14.88 -1.94 -0.57
CA SER A 452 -16.03 -1.88 0.35
C SER A 452 -17.29 -1.47 -0.41
N LYS A 453 -18.47 -1.78 0.12
CA LYS A 453 -19.76 -1.30 -0.40
C LYS A 453 -19.73 0.23 -0.58
N ALA A 454 -19.31 0.97 0.44
CA ALA A 454 -19.15 2.43 0.38
C ALA A 454 -18.20 2.92 -0.71
N GLU A 455 -17.07 2.23 -0.94
CA GLU A 455 -16.14 2.63 -1.99
C GLU A 455 -16.70 2.33 -3.39
N LEU A 456 -17.45 1.23 -3.57
CA LEU A 456 -18.12 0.92 -4.83
C LEU A 456 -19.18 1.98 -5.16
N LEU A 457 -20.12 2.20 -4.24
CA LEU A 457 -21.22 3.13 -4.45
C LEU A 457 -20.68 4.55 -4.63
N GLY A 458 -19.73 4.98 -3.81
CA GLY A 458 -19.14 6.31 -3.91
C GLY A 458 -18.45 6.57 -5.25
N ARG A 459 -17.86 5.55 -5.87
CA ARG A 459 -17.29 5.66 -7.23
C ARG A 459 -18.35 5.79 -8.30
N LEU A 460 -19.51 5.15 -8.15
CA LEU A 460 -20.63 5.30 -9.08
C LEU A 460 -21.17 6.74 -9.04
N TYR A 461 -21.43 7.28 -7.84
CA TYR A 461 -21.83 8.68 -7.65
C TYR A 461 -20.78 9.66 -8.20
N PHE A 462 -19.50 9.42 -7.92
CA PHE A 462 -18.39 10.19 -8.50
C PHE A 462 -18.41 10.20 -10.04
N CYS A 463 -18.81 9.09 -10.67
CA CYS A 463 -18.89 8.99 -12.12
C CYS A 463 -20.25 9.47 -12.69
N GLY A 464 -21.13 10.06 -11.88
CA GLY A 464 -22.41 10.62 -12.33
C GLY A 464 -23.60 9.66 -12.29
N PHE A 465 -23.46 8.49 -11.65
CA PHE A 465 -24.55 7.53 -11.47
C PHE A 465 -25.23 7.67 -10.10
N LYS A 466 -26.56 7.64 -10.07
CA LYS A 466 -27.35 7.44 -8.83
C LYS A 466 -27.64 5.96 -8.65
N VAL A 467 -27.36 5.44 -7.45
CA VAL A 467 -27.60 4.01 -7.15
C VAL A 467 -29.06 3.84 -6.76
N LEU A 468 -29.79 3.01 -7.50
CA LEU A 468 -31.22 2.74 -7.27
C LEU A 468 -31.43 1.56 -6.33
N ALA A 469 -30.72 0.46 -6.57
CA ALA A 469 -30.88 -0.76 -5.81
C ALA A 469 -29.56 -1.51 -5.65
N VAL A 470 -29.44 -2.24 -4.54
CA VAL A 470 -28.28 -3.07 -4.22
C VAL A 470 -28.76 -4.32 -3.50
N GLU A 471 -28.34 -5.49 -3.95
CA GLU A 471 -28.73 -6.77 -3.36
C GLU A 471 -27.53 -7.74 -3.30
N GLU A 472 -27.43 -8.52 -2.23
CA GLU A 472 -26.42 -9.58 -2.10
C GLU A 472 -27.01 -10.89 -2.62
N ILE A 473 -26.51 -11.33 -3.78
CA ILE A 473 -26.97 -12.56 -4.44
C ILE A 473 -25.80 -13.55 -4.43
N GLY A 474 -25.94 -14.64 -3.67
CA GLY A 474 -24.86 -15.59 -3.40
C GLY A 474 -23.71 -14.96 -2.61
N PHE A 475 -22.51 -14.88 -3.21
CA PHE A 475 -21.30 -14.29 -2.59
C PHE A 475 -20.84 -13.00 -3.30
N SER A 476 -21.75 -12.33 -4.00
CA SER A 476 -21.47 -11.08 -4.70
C SER A 476 -22.58 -10.06 -4.47
N LEU A 477 -22.19 -8.79 -4.49
CA LEU A 477 -23.09 -7.66 -4.44
C LEU A 477 -23.47 -7.26 -5.88
N PHE A 478 -24.76 -7.30 -6.19
CA PHE A 478 -25.31 -6.74 -7.41
C PHE A 478 -25.85 -5.34 -7.13
N TYR A 479 -25.73 -4.47 -8.12
CA TYR A 479 -26.21 -3.09 -8.01
C TYR A 479 -26.83 -2.62 -9.33
N ILE A 480 -27.80 -1.73 -9.21
CA ILE A 480 -28.43 -1.00 -10.30
C ILE A 480 -28.13 0.48 -10.09
N ALA A 481 -27.54 1.11 -11.11
CA ALA A 481 -27.16 2.51 -11.08
C ALA A 481 -27.67 3.24 -12.33
N GLN A 482 -28.23 4.43 -12.17
CA GLN A 482 -28.84 5.22 -13.23
C GLN A 482 -27.99 6.44 -13.56
N LYS A 483 -27.78 6.74 -14.85
CA LYS A 483 -27.08 7.96 -15.29
C LYS A 483 -27.98 9.18 -15.07
N VAL A 484 -27.68 9.99 -14.07
CA VAL A 484 -28.50 11.18 -13.72
C VAL A 484 -27.70 12.47 -13.61
N LYS A 485 -26.37 12.38 -13.42
CA LYS A 485 -25.49 13.54 -13.19
C LYS A 485 -24.28 13.50 -14.12
N THR A 486 -23.64 14.66 -14.31
CA THR A 486 -22.29 14.72 -14.90
C THR A 486 -21.25 14.12 -13.95
N PRO A 487 -20.15 13.51 -14.47
CA PRO A 487 -19.07 13.03 -13.61
C PRO A 487 -18.37 14.18 -12.86
N SER A 488 -17.91 13.92 -11.64
CA SER A 488 -17.17 14.89 -10.84
C SER A 488 -15.82 15.25 -11.48
N ILE A 489 -15.46 16.55 -11.44
CA ILE A 489 -14.22 17.11 -12.00
C ILE A 489 -13.03 16.91 -11.03
N ASP A 490 -13.25 16.42 -9.81
CA ASP A 490 -12.18 16.18 -8.84
C ASP A 490 -11.15 15.19 -9.40
N ARG A 491 -10.00 15.73 -9.81
CA ARG A 491 -8.90 14.99 -10.42
C ARG A 491 -8.24 14.00 -9.46
N ASN A 492 -8.50 14.10 -8.15
CA ASN A 492 -7.81 13.27 -7.16
C ASN A 492 -8.65 12.94 -5.92
N PRO A 493 -9.72 12.13 -6.06
CA PRO A 493 -10.43 11.55 -4.92
C PRO A 493 -9.42 10.80 -4.03
N SER A 494 -9.14 11.38 -2.87
CA SER A 494 -7.95 11.04 -2.10
C SER A 494 -8.06 9.66 -1.46
N TYR A 495 -7.17 8.72 -1.81
CA TYR A 495 -6.99 7.45 -1.09
C TYR A 495 -6.04 7.57 0.11
N SER A 496 -5.55 8.77 0.39
CA SER A 496 -4.54 8.99 1.41
C SER A 496 -5.12 8.68 2.80
N PRO A 497 -4.34 8.03 3.70
CA PRO A 497 -4.68 7.90 5.11
C PRO A 497 -4.88 9.25 5.80
N VAL A 498 -4.21 10.31 5.31
CA VAL A 498 -4.39 11.69 5.78
C VAL A 498 -5.18 12.47 4.74
N ILE A 499 -6.31 13.04 5.15
CA ILE A 499 -7.14 13.95 4.36
C ILE A 499 -6.89 15.39 4.75
N LYS A 500 -7.09 16.30 3.79
CA LYS A 500 -7.06 17.75 4.01
C LYS A 500 -8.47 18.27 3.78
N LEU A 501 -9.02 18.98 4.75
CA LEU A 501 -10.35 19.56 4.69
C LEU A 501 -10.23 21.06 4.58
N ARG A 502 -10.90 21.66 3.58
CA ARG A 502 -11.02 23.12 3.47
C ARG A 502 -11.91 23.64 4.60
N ARG A 503 -11.43 24.64 5.32
CA ARG A 503 -12.11 25.27 6.45
C ARG A 503 -11.87 26.77 6.44
N VAL A 504 -12.83 27.52 6.97
CA VAL A 504 -12.72 28.96 7.18
C VAL A 504 -11.81 29.21 8.39
N GLY A 505 -10.81 30.07 8.22
CA GLY A 505 -9.84 30.48 9.22
C GLY A 505 -9.94 31.96 9.58
N LEU A 506 -8.84 32.50 10.12
CA LEU A 506 -8.71 33.93 10.44
C LEU A 506 -8.91 34.78 9.17
N ASN A 507 -9.52 35.95 9.32
CA ASN A 507 -9.90 36.89 8.25
C ASN A 507 -10.85 36.32 7.17
N GLY A 508 -11.43 35.14 7.41
CA GLY A 508 -12.24 34.44 6.41
C GLY A 508 -11.42 33.64 5.40
N ASP A 509 -10.10 33.59 5.55
CA ASP A 509 -9.21 32.86 4.64
C ASP A 509 -9.45 31.36 4.70
N ILE A 510 -9.37 30.69 3.54
CA ILE A 510 -9.52 29.24 3.47
C ILE A 510 -8.22 28.55 3.86
N MET A 511 -8.25 27.81 4.97
CA MET A 511 -7.16 26.96 5.44
C MET A 511 -7.45 25.47 5.27
N TYR A 512 -6.39 24.67 5.33
CA TYR A 512 -6.49 23.20 5.24
C TYR A 512 -6.25 22.55 6.59
N VAL A 513 -7.29 21.93 7.15
CA VAL A 513 -7.20 21.14 8.38
C VAL A 513 -6.88 19.68 8.03
N TYR A 514 -5.85 19.12 8.65
CA TYR A 514 -5.45 17.72 8.44
C TYR A 514 -6.20 16.77 9.38
N LYS A 515 -6.72 15.66 8.86
CA LYS A 515 -7.29 14.57 9.67
C LYS A 515 -6.90 13.20 9.14
N LEU A 516 -6.96 12.17 9.98
CA LEU A 516 -6.91 10.80 9.48
C LEU A 516 -8.26 10.42 8.86
N ARG A 517 -8.18 9.64 7.78
CA ARG A 517 -9.35 9.10 7.10
C ARG A 517 -9.96 7.98 7.93
N THR A 518 -11.16 8.21 8.43
CA THR A 518 -11.95 7.23 9.21
C THR A 518 -13.05 6.56 8.38
N MET A 519 -13.32 7.07 7.19
CA MET A 519 -14.33 6.55 6.27
C MET A 519 -13.68 5.95 5.02
N HIS A 520 -14.37 5.03 4.37
CA HIS A 520 -13.94 4.45 3.09
C HIS A 520 -13.72 5.53 2.01
N PRO A 521 -12.79 5.35 1.07
CA PRO A 521 -12.62 6.30 -0.05
C PRO A 521 -13.91 6.48 -0.85
N TYR A 522 -14.14 7.68 -1.40
CA TYR A 522 -15.36 8.09 -2.13
C TYR A 522 -16.65 8.14 -1.31
N SER A 523 -16.59 7.92 0.00
CA SER A 523 -17.78 8.02 0.86
C SER A 523 -18.37 9.42 0.93
N GLU A 524 -17.57 10.44 0.63
CA GLU A 524 -18.00 11.84 0.50
C GLU A 524 -19.09 12.05 -0.55
N TYR A 525 -19.15 11.22 -1.59
CA TYR A 525 -20.16 11.28 -2.66
C TYR A 525 -21.47 10.57 -2.32
N LEU A 526 -21.54 9.88 -1.16
CA LEU A 526 -22.70 9.09 -0.75
C LEU A 526 -23.69 9.84 0.14
N GLN A 527 -23.54 11.15 0.31
CA GLN A 527 -24.36 11.90 1.25
C GLN A 527 -25.86 11.82 0.92
N GLU A 528 -26.24 11.99 -0.35
CA GLU A 528 -27.62 11.84 -0.85
C GLU A 528 -28.15 10.43 -0.57
N TYR A 529 -27.41 9.40 -1.00
CA TYR A 529 -27.79 8.00 -0.80
C TYR A 529 -28.06 7.65 0.67
N ILE A 530 -27.20 8.14 1.58
CA ILE A 530 -27.33 7.83 3.01
C ILE A 530 -28.56 8.53 3.59
N TYR A 531 -28.82 9.79 3.19
CA TYR A 531 -29.99 10.53 3.65
C TYR A 531 -31.31 9.88 3.21
N GLU A 532 -31.36 9.37 1.98
CA GLU A 532 -32.54 8.70 1.43
C GLU A 532 -32.79 7.30 2.03
N ASN A 533 -31.75 6.57 2.40
CA ASN A 533 -31.85 5.14 2.75
C ASN A 533 -31.63 4.83 4.24
N TYR A 534 -31.14 5.77 5.05
CA TYR A 534 -30.82 5.55 6.46
C TYR A 534 -31.40 6.66 7.34
N ASN A 535 -32.09 6.27 8.42
CA ASN A 535 -32.65 7.22 9.37
C ASN A 535 -31.56 7.96 10.16
N LEU A 536 -31.76 9.28 10.30
CA LEU A 536 -31.01 10.14 11.21
C LEU A 536 -31.39 9.80 12.66
N GLN A 537 -30.40 9.77 13.55
CA GLN A 537 -30.60 9.77 15.00
C GLN A 537 -30.83 11.21 15.49
N ASP A 538 -31.36 11.35 16.71
CA ASP A 538 -31.65 12.64 17.35
C ASP A 538 -30.43 13.58 17.48
N ASN A 539 -29.22 13.04 17.36
CA ASN A 539 -27.94 13.78 17.36
C ASN A 539 -27.44 14.17 15.95
N GLY A 540 -28.25 13.98 14.90
CA GLY A 540 -27.89 14.28 13.52
C GLY A 540 -26.95 13.26 12.84
N LYS A 541 -26.72 12.07 13.44
CA LYS A 541 -25.87 11.02 12.86
C LYS A 541 -26.66 9.82 12.36
N PHE A 542 -26.16 9.15 11.33
CA PHE A 542 -26.78 7.94 10.78
C PHE A 542 -26.50 6.70 11.64
N LYS A 543 -27.55 5.94 11.96
CA LYS A 543 -27.42 4.62 12.63
C LYS A 543 -26.71 3.64 11.69
N ASN A 544 -25.63 3.01 12.14
CA ASN A 544 -24.84 2.02 11.39
C ASN A 544 -24.31 2.53 10.02
N ASP A 545 -23.69 3.72 10.00
CA ASP A 545 -23.06 4.28 8.80
C ASP A 545 -21.96 3.35 8.23
N PHE A 546 -22.29 2.62 7.15
CA PHE A 546 -21.39 1.69 6.47
C PHE A 546 -20.23 2.38 5.72
N ARG A 547 -20.23 3.72 5.66
CA ARG A 547 -19.09 4.49 5.16
C ARG A 547 -17.93 4.48 6.13
N MET A 548 -18.17 4.33 7.43
CA MET A 548 -17.12 4.28 8.44
C MET A 548 -16.39 2.93 8.44
N THR A 549 -15.07 2.96 8.61
CA THR A 549 -14.28 1.74 8.79
C THR A 549 -14.30 1.29 10.25
N GLU A 550 -14.08 0.00 10.51
CA GLU A 550 -14.04 -0.53 11.89
C GLU A 550 -12.93 0.13 12.72
N TRP A 551 -11.72 0.27 12.17
CA TRP A 551 -10.65 1.03 12.83
C TRP A 551 -10.95 2.53 12.92
N GLY A 552 -11.72 3.07 11.97
CA GLY A 552 -12.17 4.46 11.98
C GLY A 552 -13.09 4.77 13.16
N LYS A 553 -13.95 3.82 13.55
CA LYS A 553 -14.76 3.91 14.79
C LYS A 553 -13.86 4.05 16.02
N VAL A 554 -12.82 3.23 16.11
CA VAL A 554 -11.83 3.28 17.21
C VAL A 554 -11.07 4.59 17.18
N PHE A 555 -10.61 5.04 16.01
CA PHE A 555 -9.87 6.30 15.87
C PHE A 555 -10.70 7.51 16.30
N ARG A 556 -11.98 7.59 15.90
CA ARG A 556 -12.89 8.65 16.36
C ARG A 556 -13.16 8.57 17.86
N LYS A 557 -13.38 7.36 18.40
CA LYS A 557 -13.62 7.15 19.84
C LYS A 557 -12.43 7.64 20.68
N LEU A 558 -11.21 7.44 20.18
CA LEU A 558 -9.96 7.80 20.85
C LEU A 558 -9.37 9.13 20.38
N TRP A 559 -10.05 9.88 19.51
CA TRP A 559 -9.58 11.16 18.92
C TRP A 559 -8.26 11.06 18.15
N ILE A 560 -7.87 9.85 17.76
CA ILE A 560 -6.66 9.57 16.97
C ILE A 560 -6.77 10.21 15.58
N ASP A 561 -7.99 10.34 15.05
CA ASP A 561 -8.24 10.92 13.74
C ASP A 561 -7.96 12.42 13.65
N GLU A 562 -8.01 13.11 14.79
CA GLU A 562 -7.74 14.54 14.88
C GLU A 562 -6.27 14.86 15.18
N LEU A 563 -5.43 13.88 15.54
CA LEU A 563 -3.99 14.09 15.82
C LEU A 563 -3.22 14.82 14.70
N PRO A 564 -3.48 14.60 13.38
CA PRO A 564 -2.79 15.36 12.35
C PRO A 564 -3.04 16.87 12.40
N GLN A 565 -4.10 17.34 13.08
CA GLN A 565 -4.34 18.77 13.31
C GLN A 565 -3.26 19.42 14.18
N LEU A 566 -2.47 18.64 14.94
CA LEU A 566 -1.30 19.16 15.64
C LEU A 566 -0.30 19.80 14.67
N VAL A 567 -0.23 19.32 13.42
CA VAL A 567 0.60 19.96 12.38
C VAL A 567 0.10 21.36 12.05
N ASN A 568 -1.23 21.58 12.05
CA ASN A 568 -1.82 22.91 11.86
C ASN A 568 -1.51 23.82 13.06
N TYR A 569 -1.61 23.27 14.28
CA TYR A 569 -1.25 23.99 15.51
C TYR A 569 0.22 24.45 15.49
N PHE A 570 1.17 23.55 15.21
CA PHE A 570 2.59 23.91 15.13
C PHE A 570 2.92 24.85 13.96
N ARG A 571 2.10 24.90 12.91
CA ARG A 571 2.23 25.87 11.82
C ARG A 571 1.64 27.25 12.18
N GLY A 572 0.83 27.32 13.23
CA GLY A 572 0.11 28.53 13.63
C GLY A 572 -1.23 28.74 12.89
N ASP A 573 -1.74 27.73 12.18
CA ASP A 573 -3.05 27.76 11.52
C ASP A 573 -4.21 27.63 12.55
N LEU A 574 -3.98 26.90 13.65
CA LEU A 574 -4.94 26.66 14.72
C LEU A 574 -4.35 27.05 16.08
N ASN A 575 -5.21 27.49 16.99
CA ASN A 575 -4.89 27.66 18.42
C ASN A 575 -5.21 26.39 19.21
N LEU A 576 -4.73 26.31 20.46
CA LEU A 576 -5.08 25.20 21.35
C LEU A 576 -6.56 25.24 21.74
N VAL A 577 -7.05 26.42 22.13
CA VAL A 577 -8.47 26.68 22.44
C VAL A 577 -9.03 27.70 21.44
N GLY A 578 -10.23 27.43 20.95
CA GLY A 578 -10.87 28.24 19.91
C GLY A 578 -12.04 27.53 19.27
N VAL A 579 -12.93 28.30 18.66
CA VAL A 579 -14.09 27.78 17.92
C VAL A 579 -13.67 26.75 16.87
N ARG A 580 -14.53 25.77 16.59
CA ARG A 580 -14.20 24.71 15.62
C ARG A 580 -14.07 25.32 14.23
N ALA A 581 -13.07 24.87 13.46
CA ALA A 581 -12.94 25.24 12.06
C ALA A 581 -14.08 24.62 11.23
N LEU A 582 -14.90 25.45 10.57
CA LEU A 582 -16.10 25.04 9.82
C LEU A 582 -15.85 25.01 8.30
N SER A 583 -16.60 24.17 7.57
CA SER A 583 -16.62 24.26 6.10
C SER A 583 -17.38 25.52 5.68
N GLN A 584 -17.18 25.99 4.45
CA GLN A 584 -17.91 27.15 3.92
C GLN A 584 -19.42 27.00 4.05
N HIS A 585 -19.95 25.84 3.69
CA HIS A 585 -21.39 25.56 3.77
C HIS A 585 -21.92 25.65 5.20
N TYR A 586 -21.24 25.02 6.18
CA TYR A 586 -21.65 25.12 7.58
C TYR A 586 -21.47 26.53 8.13
N PHE A 587 -20.42 27.24 7.72
CA PHE A 587 -20.19 28.63 8.11
C PHE A 587 -21.32 29.55 7.63
N GLN A 588 -21.92 29.27 6.47
CA GLN A 588 -23.07 30.02 5.95
C GLN A 588 -24.36 29.81 6.74
N LEU A 589 -24.50 28.71 7.48
CA LEU A 589 -25.67 28.46 8.35
C LEU A 589 -25.67 29.33 9.62
N TYR A 590 -24.54 29.97 9.94
CA TYR A 590 -24.43 30.83 11.11
C TYR A 590 -24.94 32.25 10.81
N PRO A 591 -25.54 32.94 11.81
CA PRO A 591 -25.90 34.35 11.70
C PRO A 591 -24.70 35.25 11.39
N GLU A 592 -24.92 36.38 10.71
CA GLU A 592 -23.85 37.20 10.13
C GLU A 592 -22.88 37.76 11.18
N ASP A 593 -23.42 38.23 12.30
CA ASP A 593 -22.69 38.75 13.45
C ASP A 593 -21.72 37.71 14.05
N ILE A 594 -22.10 36.43 14.10
CA ILE A 594 -21.21 35.35 14.55
C ILE A 594 -20.16 35.04 13.51
N ARG A 595 -20.52 35.06 12.22
CA ARG A 595 -19.56 34.85 11.14
C ARG A 595 -18.42 35.87 11.22
N GLU A 596 -18.75 37.14 11.44
CA GLU A 596 -17.75 38.21 11.63
C GLU A 596 -16.84 37.93 12.84
N LEU A 597 -17.41 37.65 14.01
CA LEU A 597 -16.63 37.35 15.22
C LEU A 597 -15.71 36.13 15.04
N ARG A 598 -16.18 35.08 14.36
CA ARG A 598 -15.37 33.88 14.06
C ARG A 598 -14.17 34.20 13.16
N THR A 599 -14.32 35.15 12.23
CA THR A 599 -13.21 35.53 11.33
C THR A 599 -12.16 36.40 12.00
N GLN A 600 -12.48 37.03 13.14
CA GLN A 600 -11.51 37.85 13.88
C GLN A 600 -10.51 37.03 14.72
N VAL A 601 -10.76 35.73 14.93
CA VAL A 601 -9.90 34.87 15.75
C VAL A 601 -9.50 33.58 15.02
N LYS A 602 -8.36 33.02 15.40
CA LYS A 602 -7.95 31.69 14.91
C LYS A 602 -8.85 30.59 15.51
N PRO A 603 -9.33 29.64 14.70
CA PRO A 603 -10.01 28.45 15.20
C PRO A 603 -9.11 27.61 16.12
N GLY A 604 -9.70 26.74 16.93
CA GLY A 604 -8.99 25.96 17.93
C GLY A 604 -9.15 24.45 17.82
N LEU A 605 -8.21 23.72 18.42
CA LEU A 605 -8.28 22.27 18.61
C LEU A 605 -9.35 21.88 19.64
N VAL A 606 -9.52 22.69 20.69
CA VAL A 606 -10.52 22.52 21.75
C VAL A 606 -11.58 23.62 21.65
N PRO A 607 -12.75 23.31 21.07
CA PRO A 607 -13.91 24.21 21.03
C PRO A 607 -14.52 24.55 22.40
N PRO A 608 -15.09 25.76 22.55
CA PRO A 608 -15.70 26.21 23.80
C PRO A 608 -16.94 25.40 24.21
N TYR A 609 -17.66 24.82 23.25
CA TYR A 609 -18.81 23.97 23.56
C TYR A 609 -18.45 22.70 24.37
N TYR A 610 -17.17 22.30 24.46
CA TYR A 610 -16.75 21.23 25.39
C TYR A 610 -16.72 21.70 26.85
N ALA A 611 -16.58 23.00 27.10
CA ALA A 611 -16.71 23.59 28.43
C ALA A 611 -18.18 23.80 28.80
N ASP A 612 -18.99 24.28 27.85
CA ASP A 612 -20.38 24.70 28.13
C ASP A 612 -21.41 23.56 27.96
N MET A 613 -21.08 22.51 27.18
CA MET A 613 -21.91 21.32 26.91
C MET A 613 -23.35 21.64 26.43
N PRO A 614 -23.52 22.43 25.35
CA PRO A 614 -24.84 22.74 24.79
C PRO A 614 -25.51 21.52 24.15
N ASN A 615 -26.85 21.52 24.13
CA ASN A 615 -27.69 20.44 23.61
C ASN A 615 -28.30 20.76 22.23
N SER A 616 -28.49 22.04 21.89
CA SER A 616 -29.07 22.48 20.60
C SER A 616 -28.08 23.27 19.74
N PHE A 617 -28.39 23.44 18.45
CA PHE A 617 -27.59 24.26 17.54
C PHE A 617 -27.58 25.74 17.96
N GLU A 618 -28.71 26.25 18.46
CA GLU A 618 -28.81 27.62 18.98
C GLU A 618 -27.95 27.82 20.23
N GLU A 619 -27.94 26.85 21.15
CA GLU A 619 -27.07 26.89 22.33
C GLU A 619 -25.58 26.82 21.96
N ILE A 620 -25.22 26.08 20.91
CA ILE A 620 -23.84 26.07 20.37
C ILE A 620 -23.46 27.46 19.87
N ILE A 621 -24.35 28.11 19.11
CA ILE A 621 -24.10 29.46 18.59
C ILE A 621 -23.87 30.43 19.76
N GLU A 622 -24.71 30.37 20.80
CA GLU A 622 -24.60 31.28 21.94
C GLU A 622 -23.35 31.02 22.79
N SER A 623 -22.99 29.75 23.02
CA SER A 623 -21.72 29.38 23.66
C SER A 623 -20.52 29.93 22.89
N GLU A 624 -20.51 29.78 21.56
CA GLU A 624 -19.46 30.33 20.71
C GLU A 624 -19.45 31.87 20.75
N ARG A 625 -20.63 32.53 20.77
CA ARG A 625 -20.75 33.99 20.90
C ARG A 625 -20.09 34.52 22.17
N ILE A 626 -20.45 33.95 23.31
CA ILE A 626 -19.94 34.35 24.64
C ILE A 626 -18.42 34.18 24.67
N TYR A 627 -17.93 33.02 24.21
CA TYR A 627 -16.51 32.75 24.15
C TYR A 627 -15.76 33.73 23.26
N LEU A 628 -16.26 34.02 22.05
CA LEU A 628 -15.60 34.91 21.10
C LEU A 628 -15.49 36.34 21.65
N LYS A 629 -16.55 36.88 22.24
CA LYS A 629 -16.53 38.21 22.89
C LYS A 629 -15.49 38.26 24.01
N GLN A 630 -15.50 37.28 24.93
CA GLN A 630 -14.53 37.20 26.02
C GLN A 630 -13.09 36.99 25.54
N LYS A 631 -12.90 36.31 24.41
CA LYS A 631 -11.58 36.10 23.80
C LYS A 631 -11.01 37.38 23.21
N LEU A 632 -11.84 38.22 22.59
CA LEU A 632 -11.41 39.51 22.06
C LEU A 632 -11.00 40.49 23.18
N GLU A 633 -11.69 40.46 24.32
CA GLU A 633 -11.34 41.29 25.49
C GLU A 633 -10.12 40.77 26.27
N ARG A 634 -10.09 39.46 26.56
CA ARG A 634 -9.10 38.83 27.45
C ARG A 634 -8.62 37.48 26.89
N PRO A 635 -7.78 37.47 25.83
CA PRO A 635 -7.49 36.27 25.06
C PRO A 635 -6.87 35.14 25.89
N PHE A 636 -5.88 35.44 26.73
CA PHE A 636 -5.15 34.43 27.48
C PHE A 636 -5.98 33.83 28.64
N ILE A 637 -6.63 34.69 29.44
CA ILE A 637 -7.41 34.27 30.62
C ILE A 637 -8.62 33.44 30.19
N THR A 638 -9.30 33.86 29.12
CA THR A 638 -10.46 33.15 28.56
C THR A 638 -10.04 31.77 28.07
N ASP A 639 -8.95 31.65 27.30
CA ASP A 639 -8.46 30.36 26.80
C ASP A 639 -8.07 29.41 27.94
N MET A 640 -7.37 29.88 28.97
CA MET A 640 -7.02 29.04 30.13
C MET A 640 -8.25 28.53 30.88
N ARG A 641 -9.25 29.39 31.09
CA ARG A 641 -10.50 29.03 31.78
C ARG A 641 -11.28 27.97 30.99
N TYR A 642 -11.44 28.19 29.69
CA TYR A 642 -12.15 27.26 28.81
C TYR A 642 -11.39 25.95 28.64
N PHE A 643 -10.05 25.98 28.57
CA PHE A 643 -9.22 24.77 28.54
C PHE A 643 -9.44 23.91 29.79
N GLY A 644 -9.34 24.51 30.99
CA GLY A 644 -9.51 23.79 32.25
C GLY A 644 -10.89 23.14 32.38
N LYS A 645 -11.95 23.89 32.05
CA LYS A 645 -13.33 23.38 32.04
C LYS A 645 -13.52 22.25 31.02
N ALA A 646 -13.05 22.45 29.78
CA ALA A 646 -13.16 21.45 28.74
C ALA A 646 -12.41 20.15 29.11
N MET A 647 -11.18 20.26 29.63
CA MET A 647 -10.41 19.08 30.06
C MET A 647 -11.09 18.33 31.21
N PHE A 648 -11.64 19.05 32.19
CA PHE A 648 -12.43 18.43 33.27
C PHE A 648 -13.64 17.66 32.71
N ASN A 649 -14.41 18.27 31.81
CA ASN A 649 -15.57 17.61 31.21
C ASN A 649 -15.18 16.41 30.34
N ILE A 650 -14.08 16.49 29.59
CA ILE A 650 -13.58 15.42 28.72
C ILE A 650 -13.10 14.21 29.55
N ILE A 651 -12.41 14.45 30.67
CA ILE A 651 -11.84 13.40 31.51
C ILE A 651 -12.91 12.78 32.42
N PHE A 652 -13.67 13.61 33.14
CA PHE A 652 -14.55 13.14 34.21
C PHE A 652 -16.02 13.02 33.79
N ARG A 653 -16.53 13.91 32.94
CA ARG A 653 -17.92 13.90 32.46
C ARG A 653 -18.12 13.21 31.12
N HIS A 654 -17.07 12.55 30.61
CA HIS A 654 -17.10 11.82 29.35
C HIS A 654 -17.59 12.66 28.16
N ALA A 655 -17.31 13.97 28.16
CA ALA A 655 -17.57 14.82 27.01
C ALA A 655 -16.69 14.35 25.84
N ARG A 656 -17.35 13.83 24.80
CA ARG A 656 -16.69 13.35 23.57
C ARG A 656 -17.31 14.07 22.39
N SER A 657 -16.59 14.12 21.27
CA SER A 657 -17.18 14.40 19.97
C SER A 657 -18.22 13.31 19.67
N ARG A 658 -19.46 13.49 20.18
CA ARG A 658 -20.56 12.56 19.96
C ARG A 658 -20.90 12.48 18.50
#